data_AF-A0AAD8BA56-F1
#
_entry.id   AF-A0AAD8BA56-F1
#
_cell.length_a   1.000
_cell.length_b   1.000
_cell.length_c   1.000
_cell.angle_alpha   90.00
_cell.angle_beta   90.00
_cell.angle_gamma   90.00
#
_symmetry.space_group_name_H-M   'P 1'
#
loop_
_entity.id
_entity.type
_entity.pdbx_description
1 polymer ?
#
loop_
_entity_poly.entity_id
_entity_poly.type
_entity_poly.pdbx_seq_one_letter_code
_entity_poly.pdbx_strand_id
1 'polypeptide(L)'
;MDANGISLIGAKSIHSDGHAYVNAAFRADDGKRNIQENTSQASPHSSPTVSIKIASNEKLGSENAYNEITPQKRDSGSVEFNVPKKAPSKEKLKSDGPYRGMGKEELLRHSSRPLWRNLRYVCISVVLTGWLALLITVIALVLTYPKCREAQERDWWQKTVIYRVYVRSFYDSENDGNGDINGLRQQLDYLSELGVNTLALSPIFRLAPNATSDTQIVNHTDIDPMFGTLEQFKQLVNETHSRGMHIILDFIPNHTSDEHPWFIESKKEKDTTVNVYRSYYVWSEGRGTNGLIEPNNWTSVFQCSAWKKSDINFFYLHQFELHEPELNLRSEKVRVELENILQFWLDLGVDGFYIRDADYLFEDYDLRDDILLDNTTEKEACIPPVYKYEVYDHIHTKGLDELFDVLARWRSFLDDYGNKTKNYRLLLADVDGSYNHVMNYYGRFHRDGVDFPLNKFSLDLNSTSDGQSIGTMVIDWLENMPAKRWANWMSGDDRSVRLLDRLGHQLAGPYLMLSMLLPGTPYMYYGDEIGLQALPGNTSTMSRSAKKPMRGPMQWSNRTYAGFCKDYYCKEMWIEPNPEYLKEMNVEFQKGNPESILNLFKNLTSLRKDKPSFEYGDFIQVLHDNEVFSFVREFDGEKGYLVALNFADKEARKTLKGRHSTIPGSASVEVAWGEKKLHSKGGSAGLDPVTLAPYEGIVVSWDYKAKEL
;
A
#
# COMPACT_ATOMS: atom_id res chain seq x y z
N MET A 1 36.49 -54.23 30.50
CA MET A 1 37.31 -53.01 30.37
C MET A 1 36.40 -51.90 29.89
N ASP A 2 35.37 -51.51 30.63
CA ASP A 2 35.34 -50.92 32.00
C ASP A 2 35.74 -49.44 31.97
N ALA A 3 35.11 -48.51 32.70
CA ALA A 3 33.80 -48.45 33.36
C ALA A 3 33.61 -47.00 33.88
N ASN A 4 32.37 -46.65 34.28
CA ASN A 4 32.01 -45.43 35.04
C ASN A 4 32.05 -44.09 34.27
N GLY A 5 31.19 -43.09 34.57
CA GLY A 5 30.06 -43.11 35.50
C GLY A 5 29.31 -41.77 35.60
N ILE A 6 27.99 -41.86 35.45
CA ILE A 6 26.87 -41.00 35.95
C ILE A 6 27.22 -39.72 36.75
N SER A 7 26.60 -38.59 36.38
CA SER A 7 25.93 -37.68 37.33
C SER A 7 24.80 -36.89 36.67
N LEU A 8 23.67 -36.72 37.36
CA LEU A 8 22.45 -36.06 36.88
C LEU A 8 21.74 -35.36 38.06
N ILE A 9 21.99 -34.05 38.24
CA ILE A 9 21.32 -33.13 39.19
C ILE A 9 21.45 -31.72 38.56
N GLY A 10 20.49 -30.79 38.59
CA GLY A 10 19.14 -30.80 39.16
C GLY A 10 18.79 -29.46 39.84
N ALA A 11 17.87 -28.70 39.23
CA ALA A 11 17.10 -27.56 39.77
C ALA A 11 17.83 -26.27 40.22
N LYS A 12 17.41 -25.11 39.65
CA LYS A 12 16.49 -24.19 40.35
C LYS A 12 16.05 -23.00 39.49
N SER A 13 14.74 -22.82 39.49
CA SER A 13 14.01 -21.58 39.27
C SER A 13 14.43 -20.44 40.21
N ILE A 14 14.26 -19.20 39.74
CA ILE A 14 14.04 -18.02 40.59
C ILE A 14 12.82 -17.29 40.05
N HIS A 15 11.86 -17.02 40.94
CA HIS A 15 10.72 -16.14 40.71
C HIS A 15 11.12 -14.68 40.95
N SER A 16 10.52 -13.78 40.17
CA SER A 16 10.02 -12.47 40.63
C SER A 16 8.85 -12.12 39.71
N ASP A 17 7.61 -12.28 40.14
CA ASP A 17 6.85 -11.24 40.84
C ASP A 17 6.91 -9.89 40.08
N GLY A 18 5.82 -9.33 39.55
CA GLY A 18 4.41 -9.61 39.83
C GLY A 18 3.68 -8.30 40.12
N HIS A 19 3.47 -7.46 39.11
CA HIS A 19 2.68 -6.25 39.25
C HIS A 19 1.65 -6.12 38.14
N ALA A 20 0.37 -6.28 38.52
CA ALA A 20 -0.77 -5.95 37.69
C ALA A 20 -0.86 -4.43 37.51
N TYR A 21 -1.00 -3.97 36.26
CA TYR A 21 -1.43 -2.61 35.98
C TYR A 21 -2.94 -2.61 35.69
N VAL A 22 -3.68 -2.12 36.67
CA VAL A 22 -5.13 -1.89 36.62
C VAL A 22 -5.42 -0.63 35.81
N ASN A 23 -6.50 -0.65 35.03
CA ASN A 23 -7.05 0.51 34.34
C ASN A 23 -7.19 1.73 35.27
N ALA A 24 -6.57 2.85 34.90
CA ALA A 24 -6.86 4.15 35.49
C ALA A 24 -6.85 5.24 34.41
N ALA A 25 -8.05 5.63 33.96
CA ALA A 25 -8.22 6.82 33.14
C ALA A 25 -7.89 8.06 33.98
N PHE A 26 -7.10 8.99 33.42
CA PHE A 26 -6.91 10.31 34.01
C PHE A 26 -7.31 11.42 33.05
N ARG A 27 -8.36 12.14 33.46
CA ARG A 27 -8.59 13.53 33.06
C ARG A 27 -7.42 14.39 33.53
N ALA A 28 -7.03 15.37 32.72
CA ALA A 28 -6.35 16.57 33.19
C ALA A 28 -7.29 17.76 32.98
N ASP A 29 -7.71 18.38 34.09
CA ASP A 29 -8.54 19.58 34.11
C ASP A 29 -7.67 20.86 34.13
N ASP A 30 -8.32 21.98 33.83
CA ASP A 30 -7.88 23.38 33.88
C ASP A 30 -6.63 23.75 34.73
N GLY A 31 -5.72 24.52 34.10
CA GLY A 31 -4.53 25.10 34.74
C GLY A 31 -4.25 26.56 34.34
N LYS A 32 -5.18 27.49 34.61
CA LYS A 32 -4.97 28.95 34.38
C LYS A 32 -3.80 29.51 35.19
N ARG A 33 -2.85 30.22 34.56
CA ARG A 33 -2.05 31.28 35.24
C ARG A 33 -1.75 32.52 34.37
N ASN A 34 -2.21 33.65 34.90
CA ASN A 34 -1.86 35.05 34.60
C ASN A 34 -0.60 35.46 35.42
N ILE A 35 0.14 36.56 35.20
CA ILE A 35 0.23 37.61 34.16
C ILE A 35 1.64 38.26 34.33
N GLN A 36 2.29 38.75 33.26
CA GLN A 36 3.14 39.97 33.19
C GLN A 36 3.92 39.97 31.86
N GLU A 37 3.54 40.75 30.84
CA GLU A 37 3.73 42.20 30.67
C GLU A 37 5.18 42.69 30.70
N ASN A 38 5.69 43.07 29.53
CA ASN A 38 6.38 44.36 29.38
C ASN A 38 6.18 44.92 27.96
N THR A 39 6.12 46.24 27.81
CA THR A 39 5.53 46.92 26.64
C THR A 39 6.52 47.80 25.86
N SER A 40 6.36 47.88 24.53
CA SER A 40 6.67 49.11 23.76
C SER A 40 5.96 49.17 22.39
N GLN A 41 5.13 50.21 22.24
CA GLN A 41 4.75 51.04 21.06
C GLN A 41 5.36 50.73 19.67
N ALA A 42 4.72 50.96 18.50
CA ALA A 42 3.39 51.51 18.15
C ALA A 42 2.97 51.15 16.68
N SER A 43 1.73 51.47 16.31
CA SER A 43 0.97 51.14 15.06
C SER A 43 1.20 52.16 13.89
N PRO A 44 0.49 52.18 12.72
CA PRO A 44 -0.72 51.42 12.31
C PRO A 44 -0.93 51.02 10.81
N HIS A 45 -2.04 50.29 10.55
CA HIS A 45 -2.82 50.10 9.29
C HIS A 45 -2.12 49.47 8.06
N SER A 46 -2.67 48.45 7.37
CA SER A 46 -4.00 48.42 6.73
C SER A 46 -4.41 46.99 6.26
N SER A 47 -5.71 46.75 6.04
CA SER A 47 -6.26 45.48 5.50
C SER A 47 -6.64 45.59 4.02
N PRO A 48 -6.40 44.57 3.16
CA PRO A 48 -6.92 44.54 1.80
C PRO A 48 -8.29 43.82 1.70
N THR A 49 -9.26 44.47 1.07
CA THR A 49 -10.54 43.86 0.66
C THR A 49 -10.42 43.37 -0.78
N VAL A 50 -10.86 42.13 -1.08
CA VAL A 50 -10.93 41.61 -2.46
C VAL A 50 -12.39 41.62 -2.92
N SER A 51 -12.65 42.24 -4.06
CA SER A 51 -13.97 42.35 -4.70
C SER A 51 -13.93 41.74 -6.10
N ILE A 52 -14.82 40.80 -6.40
CA ILE A 52 -14.92 40.16 -7.72
C ILE A 52 -16.20 40.64 -8.42
N LYS A 53 -16.07 41.09 -9.67
CA LYS A 53 -17.19 41.45 -10.56
C LYS A 53 -17.66 40.21 -11.33
N ILE A 54 -18.95 40.12 -11.61
CA ILE A 54 -19.53 39.19 -12.58
C ILE A 54 -20.23 40.00 -13.68
N ALA A 55 -20.06 39.58 -14.94
CA ALA A 55 -20.73 40.13 -16.12
C ALA A 55 -21.65 39.08 -16.78
N SER A 56 -22.50 39.50 -17.70
CA SER A 56 -23.78 38.86 -18.03
C SER A 56 -23.94 38.35 -19.48
N ASN A 57 -24.78 37.32 -19.65
CA ASN A 57 -25.57 36.96 -20.86
C ASN A 57 -24.79 36.50 -22.14
N GLU A 58 -25.34 35.70 -23.09
CA GLU A 58 -26.71 35.16 -23.27
C GLU A 58 -26.79 33.83 -24.10
N LYS A 59 -27.82 33.01 -23.82
CA LYS A 59 -28.57 31.97 -24.60
C LYS A 59 -28.04 31.34 -25.91
N LEU A 60 -28.12 30.00 -26.00
CA LEU A 60 -29.20 29.16 -26.61
C LEU A 60 -28.90 27.65 -26.31
N GLY A 61 -29.79 26.64 -26.43
CA GLY A 61 -31.26 26.60 -26.54
C GLY A 61 -31.86 25.25 -27.05
N SER A 62 -32.83 24.64 -26.33
CA SER A 62 -33.73 23.49 -26.71
C SER A 62 -33.10 22.07 -26.83
N GLU A 63 -33.70 20.92 -26.43
CA GLU A 63 -35.06 20.55 -25.90
C GLU A 63 -35.00 19.42 -24.81
N ASN A 64 -36.01 19.39 -23.90
CA ASN A 64 -36.79 18.24 -23.36
C ASN A 64 -36.14 16.83 -23.11
N ALA A 65 -36.39 16.09 -22.02
CA ALA A 65 -37.33 16.24 -20.88
C ALA A 65 -37.02 15.25 -19.72
N TYR A 66 -37.85 15.35 -18.66
CA TYR A 66 -38.05 14.49 -17.47
C TYR A 66 -37.58 15.07 -16.12
N ASN A 67 -38.56 15.23 -15.21
CA ASN A 67 -38.42 15.86 -13.89
C ASN A 67 -38.32 14.80 -12.79
N GLU A 68 -37.48 15.05 -11.78
CA GLU A 68 -37.72 14.60 -10.41
C GLU A 68 -37.55 15.76 -9.41
N ILE A 69 -38.02 15.53 -8.18
CA ILE A 69 -38.54 16.56 -7.27
C ILE A 69 -37.63 16.73 -6.04
N THR A 70 -37.20 17.95 -5.72
CA THR A 70 -36.77 18.35 -4.34
C THR A 70 -36.79 19.89 -4.16
N PRO A 71 -36.64 20.48 -2.94
CA PRO A 71 -37.77 21.16 -2.31
C PRO A 71 -37.62 22.68 -2.17
N GLN A 72 -38.75 23.41 -2.16
CA GLN A 72 -38.77 24.86 -1.94
C GLN A 72 -38.50 25.26 -0.48
N LYS A 73 -37.45 26.07 -0.27
CA LYS A 73 -37.38 26.98 0.88
C LYS A 73 -38.39 28.11 0.71
N ARG A 74 -39.10 28.44 1.79
CA ARG A 74 -39.90 29.68 1.88
C ARG A 74 -38.99 30.85 2.20
N ASP A 75 -39.21 31.99 1.56
CA ASP A 75 -39.05 33.27 2.24
C ASP A 75 -40.15 34.26 1.81
N SER A 76 -40.20 35.37 2.51
CA SER A 76 -41.32 36.29 2.69
C SER A 76 -41.68 37.15 1.47
N GLY A 77 -42.98 37.32 1.24
CA GLY A 77 -43.53 38.24 0.23
C GLY A 77 -45.00 38.55 0.52
N SER A 78 -45.31 39.80 0.80
CA SER A 78 -46.67 40.30 1.08
C SER A 78 -47.50 40.41 -0.20
N VAL A 79 -48.75 39.90 -0.18
CA VAL A 79 -49.69 40.05 -1.29
C VAL A 79 -50.92 40.84 -0.85
N GLU A 80 -51.07 42.06 -1.35
CA GLU A 80 -52.35 42.79 -1.32
C GLU A 80 -53.30 42.19 -2.36
N PHE A 81 -54.55 41.92 -1.97
CA PHE A 81 -55.60 41.53 -2.90
C PHE A 81 -56.65 42.63 -3.06
N ASN A 82 -56.78 43.11 -4.29
CA ASN A 82 -57.75 44.11 -4.71
C ASN A 82 -59.19 43.61 -4.54
N VAL A 83 -60.05 44.39 -3.90
CA VAL A 83 -61.46 44.03 -3.63
C VAL A 83 -62.36 44.35 -4.85
N PRO A 84 -63.11 43.37 -5.40
CA PRO A 84 -64.10 43.65 -6.45
C PRO A 84 -65.31 44.41 -5.91
N LYS A 85 -65.56 45.63 -6.40
CA LYS A 85 -66.79 46.38 -6.11
C LYS A 85 -67.98 45.88 -6.94
N LYS A 86 -68.72 44.88 -6.43
CA LYS A 86 -70.17 44.73 -6.70
C LYS A 86 -70.82 43.79 -5.69
N ALA A 87 -71.87 44.25 -5.03
CA ALA A 87 -72.63 43.43 -4.08
C ALA A 87 -73.65 42.54 -4.81
N PRO A 88 -73.65 41.21 -4.59
CA PRO A 88 -74.79 40.37 -4.92
C PRO A 88 -75.96 40.68 -3.98
N SER A 89 -77.18 40.56 -4.49
CA SER A 89 -78.42 40.85 -3.77
C SER A 89 -78.69 39.90 -2.59
N LYS A 90 -79.48 40.39 -1.62
CA LYS A 90 -79.90 39.65 -0.42
C LYS A 90 -80.66 38.35 -0.75
N GLU A 91 -79.97 37.21 -0.74
CA GLU A 91 -80.59 35.90 -0.50
C GLU A 91 -80.34 35.42 0.93
N LYS A 92 -81.35 34.77 1.51
CA LYS A 92 -81.40 34.39 2.92
C LYS A 92 -80.59 33.11 3.18
N LEU A 93 -79.32 33.25 3.55
CA LEU A 93 -78.68 32.24 4.39
C LEU A 93 -79.25 32.35 5.81
N LYS A 94 -80.19 31.45 6.13
CA LYS A 94 -80.73 31.28 7.48
C LYS A 94 -79.68 30.61 8.37
N SER A 95 -79.52 31.15 9.58
CA SER A 95 -79.10 30.46 10.81
C SER A 95 -77.91 29.46 10.72
N ASP A 96 -76.69 29.97 10.85
CA ASP A 96 -75.50 29.15 11.20
C ASP A 96 -74.57 29.91 12.16
N GLY A 97 -74.78 29.72 13.47
CA GLY A 97 -73.82 29.95 14.57
C GLY A 97 -73.27 31.39 14.81
N PRO A 98 -73.17 31.86 16.07
CA PRO A 98 -72.70 33.22 16.40
C PRO A 98 -71.17 33.41 16.29
N TYR A 99 -70.47 32.64 15.45
CA TYR A 99 -69.01 32.51 15.49
C TYR A 99 -68.27 32.64 14.15
N ARG A 100 -68.97 32.88 13.03
CA ARG A 100 -68.33 32.97 11.70
C ARG A 100 -67.93 34.42 11.38
N GLY A 101 -66.63 34.69 11.26
CA GLY A 101 -66.11 35.98 10.77
C GLY A 101 -66.06 37.14 11.77
N MET A 102 -66.03 36.88 13.08
CA MET A 102 -65.97 37.93 14.11
C MET A 102 -64.77 38.88 13.95
N GLY A 103 -65.00 40.18 14.18
CA GLY A 103 -63.93 41.18 14.27
C GLY A 103 -63.08 41.02 15.54
N LYS A 104 -61.89 41.65 15.57
CA LYS A 104 -60.92 41.55 16.69
C LYS A 104 -61.54 41.80 18.06
N GLU A 105 -62.34 42.86 18.21
CA GLU A 105 -62.94 43.24 19.48
C GLU A 105 -64.01 42.25 19.96
N GLU A 106 -64.80 41.72 19.02
CA GLU A 106 -65.84 40.73 19.29
C GLU A 106 -65.22 39.38 19.67
N LEU A 107 -64.19 38.95 18.93
CA LEU A 107 -63.40 37.75 19.26
C LEU A 107 -62.78 37.84 20.66
N LEU A 108 -62.29 39.01 21.09
CA LEU A 108 -61.73 39.20 22.43
C LEU A 108 -62.78 39.02 23.55
N ARG A 109 -64.05 39.39 23.31
CA ARG A 109 -65.15 39.17 24.27
C ARG A 109 -65.49 37.68 24.47
N HIS A 110 -65.28 36.84 23.45
CA HIS A 110 -65.63 35.41 23.50
C HIS A 110 -64.43 34.49 23.78
N SER A 111 -63.24 34.83 23.28
CA SER A 111 -62.05 33.96 23.35
C SER A 111 -61.37 33.91 24.73
N SER A 112 -61.68 34.86 25.62
CA SER A 112 -61.22 34.90 27.01
C SER A 112 -62.08 34.07 27.98
N ARG A 113 -63.19 33.47 27.51
CA ARG A 113 -64.06 32.61 28.33
C ARG A 113 -63.27 31.41 28.88
N PRO A 114 -63.56 30.92 30.11
CA PRO A 114 -62.75 29.90 30.76
C PRO A 114 -62.50 28.64 29.92
N LEU A 115 -63.51 28.12 29.23
CA LEU A 115 -63.39 26.95 28.37
C LEU A 115 -62.36 27.14 27.24
N TRP A 116 -62.51 28.19 26.43
CA TRP A 116 -61.61 28.47 25.30
C TRP A 116 -60.21 28.90 25.74
N ARG A 117 -60.10 29.59 26.88
CA ARG A 117 -58.81 29.97 27.47
C ARG A 117 -58.06 28.74 27.97
N ASN A 118 -58.73 27.89 28.75
CA ASN A 118 -58.12 26.69 29.32
C ASN A 118 -57.77 25.68 28.23
N LEU A 119 -58.63 25.46 27.23
CA LEU A 119 -58.33 24.61 26.08
C LEU A 119 -57.09 25.09 25.33
N ARG A 120 -56.95 26.40 25.10
CA ARG A 120 -55.76 26.96 24.44
C ARG A 120 -54.49 26.76 25.25
N TYR A 121 -54.54 26.95 26.58
CA TYR A 121 -53.41 26.65 27.45
C TYR A 121 -53.07 25.15 27.44
N VAL A 122 -54.05 24.25 27.48
CA VAL A 122 -53.83 22.81 27.34
C VAL A 122 -53.16 22.49 26.00
N CYS A 123 -53.65 23.00 24.87
CA CYS A 123 -53.03 22.77 23.57
C CYS A 123 -51.59 23.29 23.49
N ILE A 124 -51.32 24.51 23.99
CA ILE A 124 -49.97 25.08 24.05
C ILE A 124 -49.06 24.22 24.95
N SER A 125 -49.55 23.82 26.14
CA SER A 125 -48.81 22.96 27.06
C SER A 125 -48.50 21.62 26.43
N VAL A 126 -49.45 20.95 25.77
CA VAL A 126 -49.22 19.66 25.08
C VAL A 126 -48.19 19.80 23.95
N VAL A 127 -48.22 20.89 23.18
CA VAL A 127 -47.21 21.14 22.14
C VAL A 127 -45.83 21.35 22.76
N LEU A 128 -45.72 22.15 23.82
CA LEU A 128 -44.46 22.44 24.50
C LEU A 128 -43.89 21.22 25.24
N THR A 129 -44.72 20.45 25.95
CA THR A 129 -44.27 19.21 26.63
C THR A 129 -43.96 18.11 25.63
N GLY A 130 -44.68 18.01 24.51
CA GLY A 130 -44.36 17.11 23.41
C GLY A 130 -43.01 17.46 22.76
N TRP A 131 -42.74 18.73 22.53
CA TRP A 131 -41.43 19.21 22.03
C TRP A 131 -40.29 18.92 23.01
N LEU A 132 -40.52 19.18 24.31
CA LEU A 132 -39.53 18.91 25.35
C LEU A 132 -39.29 17.40 25.51
N ALA A 133 -40.34 16.58 25.47
CA ALA A 133 -40.23 15.12 25.50
C ALA A 133 -39.43 14.60 24.30
N LEU A 134 -39.73 15.09 23.08
CA LEU A 134 -38.97 14.72 21.88
C LEU A 134 -37.49 15.11 21.98
N LEU A 135 -37.20 16.33 22.47
CA LEU A 135 -35.82 16.77 22.71
C LEU A 135 -35.11 15.89 23.76
N ILE A 136 -35.76 15.58 24.87
CA ILE A 136 -35.23 14.67 25.90
C ILE A 136 -35.01 13.27 25.32
N THR A 137 -35.92 12.75 24.49
CA THR A 137 -35.76 11.45 23.83
C THR A 137 -34.59 11.44 22.85
N VAL A 138 -34.39 12.50 22.06
CA VAL A 138 -33.23 12.63 21.16
C VAL A 138 -31.93 12.72 21.94
N ILE A 139 -31.88 13.53 23.01
CA ILE A 139 -30.70 13.62 23.89
C ILE A 139 -30.42 12.28 24.57
N ALA A 140 -31.45 11.60 25.08
CA ALA A 140 -31.31 10.28 25.67
C ALA A 140 -30.75 9.29 24.64
N LEU A 141 -31.32 9.19 23.44
CA LEU A 141 -30.82 8.33 22.37
C LEU A 141 -29.35 8.61 22.05
N VAL A 142 -28.95 9.88 21.91
CA VAL A 142 -27.55 10.27 21.62
C VAL A 142 -26.59 9.94 22.78
N LEU A 143 -27.08 9.92 24.02
CA LEU A 143 -26.27 9.58 25.20
C LEU A 143 -26.27 8.09 25.56
N THR A 144 -27.30 7.33 25.15
CA THR A 144 -27.44 5.89 25.48
C THR A 144 -27.14 4.95 24.33
N TYR A 145 -27.16 5.39 23.07
CA TYR A 145 -26.67 4.54 21.98
C TYR A 145 -25.15 4.36 22.14
N PRO A 146 -24.64 3.11 22.10
CA PRO A 146 -23.21 2.91 22.02
C PRO A 146 -22.70 3.61 20.74
N LYS A 147 -21.67 4.42 20.88
CA LYS A 147 -20.98 4.97 19.72
C LYS A 147 -20.33 3.80 18.99
N CYS A 148 -20.80 3.47 17.79
CA CYS A 148 -20.03 2.60 16.91
C CYS A 148 -18.61 3.15 16.78
N ARG A 149 -17.60 2.28 16.75
CA ARG A 149 -16.22 2.68 16.49
C ARG A 149 -16.18 3.46 15.18
N GLU A 150 -15.78 4.73 15.25
CA GLU A 150 -15.62 5.55 14.06
C GLU A 150 -14.48 5.00 13.21
N ALA A 151 -14.74 4.78 11.91
CA ALA A 151 -13.72 4.35 10.99
C ALA A 151 -12.71 5.50 10.80
N GLN A 152 -11.53 5.38 11.40
CA GLN A 152 -10.45 6.35 11.22
C GLN A 152 -10.16 6.50 9.73
N GLU A 153 -10.21 7.72 9.19
CA GLU A 153 -9.88 7.96 7.79
C GLU A 153 -8.52 7.34 7.43
N ARG A 154 -8.54 6.47 6.41
CA ARG A 154 -7.38 5.76 5.87
C ARG A 154 -7.00 6.40 4.55
N ASP A 155 -5.71 6.63 4.36
CA ASP A 155 -5.15 7.09 3.09
C ASP A 155 -5.36 6.05 1.97
N TRP A 156 -5.24 6.50 0.73
CA TRP A 156 -5.43 5.65 -0.46
C TRP A 156 -4.56 4.39 -0.39
N TRP A 157 -3.28 4.52 -0.09
CA TRP A 157 -2.28 3.45 -0.07
C TRP A 157 -2.57 2.32 0.93
N GLN A 158 -3.40 2.58 1.94
CA GLN A 158 -3.83 1.62 2.96
C GLN A 158 -5.01 0.76 2.47
N LYS A 159 -5.78 1.27 1.49
CA LYS A 159 -6.96 0.62 0.92
C LYS A 159 -6.65 -0.14 -0.36
N THR A 160 -5.76 0.40 -1.18
CA THR A 160 -5.39 -0.14 -2.51
C THR A 160 -4.66 -1.48 -2.44
N VAL A 161 -4.78 -2.28 -3.51
CA VAL A 161 -3.78 -3.29 -3.86
C VAL A 161 -2.68 -2.63 -4.70
N ILE A 162 -1.41 -2.85 -4.31
CA ILE A 162 -0.24 -2.43 -5.09
C ILE A 162 0.09 -3.54 -6.09
N TYR A 163 0.29 -3.16 -7.35
CA TYR A 163 0.58 -4.08 -8.45
C TYR A 163 1.88 -3.65 -9.13
N ARG A 164 2.90 -4.51 -9.02
CA ARG A 164 4.25 -4.32 -9.53
C ARG A 164 4.32 -4.71 -11.00
N VAL A 165 4.44 -3.70 -11.86
CA VAL A 165 4.53 -3.84 -13.32
C VAL A 165 5.99 -3.74 -13.75
N TYR A 166 6.50 -4.78 -14.42
CA TYR A 166 7.76 -4.70 -15.15
C TYR A 166 7.47 -4.25 -16.59
N VAL A 167 7.61 -2.95 -16.86
CA VAL A 167 7.05 -2.29 -18.06
C VAL A 167 7.48 -2.97 -19.35
N ARG A 168 8.77 -3.34 -19.46
CA ARG A 168 9.36 -4.03 -20.62
C ARG A 168 8.71 -5.37 -20.98
N SER A 169 7.96 -5.98 -20.06
CA SER A 169 7.26 -7.27 -20.29
C SER A 169 5.76 -7.20 -20.06
N PHE A 170 5.17 -6.00 -19.92
CA PHE A 170 3.73 -5.90 -19.72
C PHE A 170 2.92 -5.89 -21.02
N TYR A 171 3.16 -4.95 -21.93
CA TYR A 171 2.53 -4.92 -23.26
C TYR A 171 3.37 -4.07 -24.22
N ASP A 172 3.61 -4.58 -25.43
CA ASP A 172 4.31 -3.89 -26.52
C ASP A 172 3.29 -3.35 -27.53
N SER A 173 3.22 -2.03 -27.64
CA SER A 173 2.28 -1.34 -28.54
C SER A 173 2.89 -0.92 -29.87
N GLU A 174 4.21 -0.73 -29.92
CA GLU A 174 4.96 -0.31 -31.12
C GLU A 174 5.45 -1.51 -31.96
N ASN A 175 5.34 -2.72 -31.42
CA ASN A 175 5.72 -4.02 -31.97
C ASN A 175 7.24 -4.16 -32.16
N ASP A 176 8.01 -3.55 -31.27
CA ASP A 176 9.48 -3.55 -31.35
C ASP A 176 10.15 -4.69 -30.57
N GLY A 177 9.37 -5.47 -29.81
CA GLY A 177 9.83 -6.55 -28.96
C GLY A 177 9.99 -6.17 -27.48
N ASN A 178 9.73 -4.92 -27.09
CA ASN A 178 9.79 -4.41 -25.72
C ASN A 178 8.45 -3.78 -25.31
N GLY A 179 8.06 -3.98 -24.05
CA GLY A 179 6.86 -3.36 -23.49
C GLY A 179 7.08 -1.89 -23.16
N ASP A 180 6.08 -1.05 -23.45
CA ASP A 180 6.20 0.41 -23.46
C ASP A 180 5.09 1.12 -22.66
N ILE A 181 5.24 2.45 -22.44
CA ILE A 181 4.30 3.27 -21.66
C ILE A 181 2.89 3.31 -22.28
N ASN A 182 2.78 3.38 -23.60
CA ASN A 182 1.48 3.35 -24.30
C ASN A 182 0.87 1.95 -24.27
N GLY A 183 1.69 0.91 -24.23
CA GLY A 183 1.26 -0.46 -23.97
C GLY A 183 0.62 -0.61 -22.59
N LEU A 184 1.28 -0.10 -21.54
CA LEU A 184 0.69 -0.05 -20.19
C LEU A 184 -0.61 0.77 -20.17
N ARG A 185 -0.65 1.94 -20.82
CA ARG A 185 -1.88 2.77 -20.94
C ARG A 185 -3.05 2.00 -21.54
N GLN A 186 -2.81 1.24 -22.62
CA GLN A 186 -3.84 0.41 -23.27
C GLN A 186 -4.43 -0.67 -22.34
N GLN A 187 -3.73 -1.04 -21.26
CA GLN A 187 -4.15 -2.07 -20.31
C GLN A 187 -4.63 -1.52 -18.95
N LEU A 188 -4.75 -0.19 -18.78
CA LEU A 188 -5.27 0.41 -17.56
C LEU A 188 -6.71 -0.04 -17.23
N ASP A 189 -7.54 -0.27 -18.24
CA ASP A 189 -8.91 -0.77 -18.03
C ASP A 189 -8.92 -2.21 -17.50
N TYR A 190 -8.00 -3.07 -17.96
CA TYR A 190 -7.83 -4.42 -17.41
C TYR A 190 -7.39 -4.37 -15.93
N LEU A 191 -6.44 -3.49 -15.60
CA LEU A 191 -5.95 -3.32 -14.22
C LEU A 191 -7.06 -2.77 -13.30
N SER A 192 -7.85 -1.81 -13.78
CA SER A 192 -9.02 -1.30 -13.06
C SER A 192 -10.12 -2.36 -12.91
N GLU A 193 -10.38 -3.20 -13.93
CA GLU A 193 -11.30 -4.36 -13.85
C GLU A 193 -10.82 -5.43 -12.86
N LEU A 194 -9.50 -5.54 -12.64
CA LEU A 194 -8.88 -6.48 -11.72
C LEU A 194 -9.03 -6.04 -10.26
N GLY A 195 -9.37 -4.77 -10.01
CA GLY A 195 -9.40 -4.18 -8.67
C GLY A 195 -8.02 -3.77 -8.16
N VAL A 196 -7.08 -3.51 -9.07
CA VAL A 196 -5.80 -2.86 -8.76
C VAL A 196 -6.03 -1.36 -8.70
N ASN A 197 -5.46 -0.71 -7.69
CA ASN A 197 -5.61 0.74 -7.50
C ASN A 197 -4.28 1.49 -7.33
N THR A 198 -3.15 0.79 -7.24
CA THR A 198 -1.81 1.41 -7.24
C THR A 198 -0.87 0.63 -8.13
N LEU A 199 -0.24 1.31 -9.09
CA LEU A 199 0.76 0.76 -9.98
C LEU A 199 2.15 1.10 -9.45
N ALA A 200 2.99 0.09 -9.21
CA ALA A 200 4.40 0.26 -8.89
C ALA A 200 5.22 -0.10 -10.13
N LEU A 201 5.83 0.88 -10.80
CA LEU A 201 6.58 0.63 -12.02
C LEU A 201 8.04 0.28 -11.74
N SER A 202 8.55 -0.74 -12.43
CA SER A 202 9.98 -0.99 -12.58
C SER A 202 10.71 0.26 -13.12
N PRO A 203 12.06 0.32 -13.07
CA PRO A 203 12.79 1.47 -13.59
C PRO A 203 12.45 1.73 -15.06
N ILE A 204 12.07 2.97 -15.36
CA ILE A 204 11.79 3.48 -16.72
C ILE A 204 12.76 4.59 -17.14
N PHE A 205 13.75 4.88 -16.29
CA PHE A 205 14.72 5.94 -16.47
C PHE A 205 15.70 5.63 -17.58
N ARG A 206 16.26 6.68 -18.19
CA ARG A 206 17.21 6.54 -19.29
C ARG A 206 18.46 5.75 -18.88
N LEU A 207 18.70 4.63 -19.55
CA LEU A 207 19.81 3.72 -19.29
C LEU A 207 21.03 4.00 -20.16
N ALA A 208 22.17 3.43 -19.80
CA ALA A 208 23.35 3.40 -20.66
C ALA A 208 23.05 2.60 -21.96
N PRO A 209 23.62 2.98 -23.13
CA PRO A 209 23.30 2.33 -24.41
C PRO A 209 23.56 0.82 -24.45
N ASN A 210 24.47 0.31 -23.62
CA ASN A 210 24.81 -1.11 -23.51
C ASN A 210 24.48 -1.69 -22.12
N ALA A 211 23.50 -1.10 -21.41
CA ALA A 211 23.20 -1.46 -20.03
C ALA A 211 22.90 -2.96 -19.83
N THR A 212 23.58 -3.58 -18.85
CA THR A 212 23.37 -4.99 -18.48
C THR A 212 22.29 -5.19 -17.42
N SER A 213 21.95 -4.12 -16.68
CA SER A 213 20.93 -4.05 -15.64
C SER A 213 19.95 -2.89 -15.89
N ASP A 214 18.73 -2.99 -15.37
CA ASP A 214 17.71 -1.92 -15.37
C ASP A 214 18.01 -0.79 -14.37
N THR A 215 19.15 -0.85 -13.68
CA THR A 215 19.64 0.15 -12.71
C THR A 215 20.84 0.98 -13.20
N GLN A 216 21.39 0.70 -14.38
CA GLN A 216 22.49 1.47 -14.99
C GLN A 216 22.00 2.77 -15.63
N ILE A 217 21.51 3.68 -14.80
CA ILE A 217 20.89 4.95 -15.20
C ILE A 217 21.97 5.96 -15.62
N VAL A 218 21.73 6.65 -16.75
CA VAL A 218 22.54 7.80 -17.22
C VAL A 218 21.79 9.14 -17.13
N ASN A 219 20.47 9.11 -16.91
CA ASN A 219 19.68 10.29 -16.54
C ASN A 219 18.42 9.90 -15.74
N HIS A 220 18.32 10.41 -14.51
CA HIS A 220 17.23 10.12 -13.57
C HIS A 220 15.94 10.92 -13.82
N THR A 221 15.99 11.97 -14.64
CA THR A 221 14.84 12.85 -14.95
C THR A 221 14.45 12.80 -16.43
N ASP A 222 14.72 11.67 -17.08
CA ASP A 222 14.36 11.38 -18.46
C ASP A 222 13.98 9.90 -18.59
N ILE A 223 13.19 9.57 -19.61
CA ILE A 223 12.68 8.22 -19.83
C ILE A 223 13.55 7.53 -20.88
N ASP A 224 13.76 6.23 -20.71
CA ASP A 224 14.49 5.47 -21.73
C ASP A 224 13.70 5.46 -23.05
N PRO A 225 14.33 5.75 -24.21
CA PRO A 225 13.64 5.74 -25.50
C PRO A 225 12.94 4.43 -25.84
N MET A 226 13.35 3.30 -25.25
CA MET A 226 12.67 2.01 -25.36
C MET A 226 11.27 1.98 -24.72
N PHE A 227 11.01 2.83 -23.73
CA PHE A 227 9.71 2.92 -23.05
C PHE A 227 8.82 4.07 -23.56
N GLY A 228 9.41 5.06 -24.23
CA GLY A 228 8.73 6.21 -24.81
C GLY A 228 9.30 7.56 -24.35
N THR A 229 8.42 8.48 -23.95
CA THR A 229 8.75 9.88 -23.70
C THR A 229 8.05 10.43 -22.44
N LEU A 230 8.60 11.51 -21.87
CA LEU A 230 7.99 12.23 -20.74
C LEU A 230 6.54 12.70 -21.00
N GLU A 231 6.18 13.03 -22.24
CA GLU A 231 4.80 13.41 -22.59
C GLU A 231 3.84 12.19 -22.58
N GLN A 232 4.29 11.03 -23.05
CA GLN A 232 3.51 9.78 -22.93
C GLN A 232 3.38 9.35 -21.46
N PHE A 233 4.40 9.60 -20.63
CA PHE A 233 4.32 9.38 -19.18
C PHE A 233 3.32 10.30 -18.49
N LYS A 234 3.31 11.61 -18.79
CA LYS A 234 2.25 12.52 -18.31
C LYS A 234 0.86 12.05 -18.70
N GLN A 235 0.70 11.47 -19.90
CA GLN A 235 -0.58 10.88 -20.32
C GLN A 235 -0.91 9.63 -19.49
N LEU A 236 0.05 8.74 -19.22
CA LEU A 236 -0.13 7.59 -18.32
C LEU A 236 -0.57 8.03 -16.91
N VAL A 237 0.09 9.02 -16.31
CA VAL A 237 -0.27 9.55 -14.98
C VAL A 237 -1.72 10.06 -14.99
N ASN A 238 -2.07 10.94 -15.94
CA ASN A 238 -3.42 11.50 -16.06
C ASN A 238 -4.51 10.42 -16.29
N GLU A 239 -4.23 9.41 -17.11
CA GLU A 239 -5.15 8.31 -17.40
C GLU A 239 -5.27 7.32 -16.22
N THR A 240 -4.24 7.20 -15.39
CA THR A 240 -4.26 6.42 -14.15
C THR A 240 -5.11 7.16 -13.10
N HIS A 241 -4.85 8.46 -12.90
CA HIS A 241 -5.60 9.31 -11.97
C HIS A 241 -7.09 9.44 -12.34
N SER A 242 -7.44 9.50 -13.64
CA SER A 242 -8.84 9.57 -14.08
C SER A 242 -9.67 8.33 -13.74
N ARG A 243 -9.01 7.21 -13.43
CA ARG A 243 -9.62 5.95 -12.95
C ARG A 243 -9.65 5.81 -11.43
N GLY A 244 -9.18 6.82 -10.69
CA GLY A 244 -9.00 6.73 -9.24
C GLY A 244 -7.91 5.72 -8.84
N MET A 245 -6.89 5.58 -9.69
CA MET A 245 -5.70 4.77 -9.45
C MET A 245 -4.51 5.69 -9.19
N HIS A 246 -3.46 5.15 -8.57
CA HIS A 246 -2.22 5.84 -8.23
C HIS A 246 -1.01 5.22 -8.92
N ILE A 247 0.07 5.98 -9.06
CA ILE A 247 1.32 5.52 -9.68
C ILE A 247 2.54 5.86 -8.81
N ILE A 248 3.34 4.85 -8.50
CA ILE A 248 4.63 4.99 -7.81
C ILE A 248 5.77 4.49 -8.68
N LEU A 249 6.94 5.11 -8.57
CA LEU A 249 8.13 4.76 -9.34
C LEU A 249 9.23 4.16 -8.44
N ASP A 250 10.10 3.35 -9.03
CA ASP A 250 11.38 3.04 -8.40
C ASP A 250 12.19 4.32 -8.14
N PHE A 251 12.93 4.33 -7.04
CA PHE A 251 13.94 5.33 -6.73
C PHE A 251 15.22 4.57 -6.38
N ILE A 252 16.29 4.84 -7.12
CA ILE A 252 17.59 4.17 -6.99
C ILE A 252 18.60 5.25 -6.56
N PRO A 253 18.70 5.55 -5.25
CA PRO A 253 19.62 6.58 -4.75
C PRO A 253 21.06 6.11 -4.60
N ASN A 254 21.30 4.79 -4.71
CA ASN A 254 22.57 4.16 -4.33
C ASN A 254 23.71 4.37 -5.33
N HIS A 255 23.43 4.31 -6.63
CA HIS A 255 24.44 4.32 -7.70
C HIS A 255 23.90 4.92 -8.99
N THR A 256 24.80 5.18 -9.93
CA THR A 256 24.46 5.51 -11.33
C THR A 256 25.22 4.58 -12.27
N SER A 257 25.00 4.65 -13.58
CA SER A 257 25.94 4.07 -14.55
C SER A 257 27.32 4.74 -14.49
N ASP A 258 28.39 4.02 -14.85
CA ASP A 258 29.71 4.61 -15.13
C ASP A 258 29.78 5.42 -16.45
N GLU A 259 28.70 5.39 -17.25
CA GLU A 259 28.44 6.32 -18.36
C GLU A 259 27.63 7.57 -17.93
N HIS A 260 27.18 7.68 -16.67
CA HIS A 260 26.44 8.85 -16.19
C HIS A 260 27.35 10.11 -16.23
N PRO A 261 26.86 11.27 -16.70
CA PRO A 261 27.68 12.49 -16.81
C PRO A 261 28.41 12.85 -15.50
N TRP A 262 27.73 12.70 -14.35
CA TRP A 262 28.33 12.91 -13.04
C TRP A 262 29.60 12.06 -12.80
N PHE A 263 29.58 10.77 -13.15
CA PHE A 263 30.75 9.89 -12.98
C PHE A 263 31.89 10.29 -13.92
N ILE A 264 31.55 10.62 -15.18
CA ILE A 264 32.51 11.09 -16.18
C ILE A 264 33.20 12.39 -15.71
N GLU A 265 32.45 13.37 -15.19
CA GLU A 265 33.03 14.60 -14.62
C GLU A 265 33.83 14.33 -13.33
N SER A 266 33.40 13.38 -12.47
CA SER A 266 34.09 13.04 -11.21
C SER A 266 35.53 12.52 -11.38
N LYS A 267 35.87 12.05 -12.58
CA LYS A 267 37.21 11.56 -12.92
C LYS A 267 38.19 12.66 -13.36
N LYS A 268 37.71 13.82 -13.81
CA LYS A 268 38.56 14.83 -14.50
C LYS A 268 39.48 15.59 -13.56
N GLU A 269 39.04 15.83 -12.33
CA GLU A 269 39.75 16.61 -11.32
C GLU A 269 39.47 16.01 -9.94
N LYS A 270 40.50 15.91 -9.11
CA LYS A 270 40.53 15.23 -7.80
C LYS A 270 40.31 16.18 -6.63
N ASP A 271 40.48 17.49 -6.81
CA ASP A 271 40.13 18.50 -5.81
C ASP A 271 38.62 18.78 -5.83
N THR A 272 37.92 18.47 -4.73
CA THR A 272 36.48 18.70 -4.58
C THR A 272 36.09 20.17 -4.49
N THR A 273 37.03 21.07 -4.18
CA THR A 273 36.82 22.52 -4.18
C THR A 273 36.82 23.11 -5.59
N VAL A 274 37.50 22.45 -6.53
CA VAL A 274 37.55 22.81 -7.96
C VAL A 274 36.47 22.08 -8.74
N ASN A 275 36.26 20.79 -8.46
CA ASN A 275 35.30 19.93 -9.13
C ASN A 275 34.33 19.29 -8.13
N VAL A 276 33.14 19.88 -8.00
CA VAL A 276 32.09 19.34 -7.13
C VAL A 276 31.75 17.87 -7.47
N TYR A 277 31.90 17.47 -8.74
CA TYR A 277 31.53 16.12 -9.15
C TYR A 277 32.42 15.03 -8.56
N ARG A 278 33.65 15.37 -8.17
CA ARG A 278 34.54 14.47 -7.43
C ARG A 278 33.91 13.95 -6.14
N SER A 279 33.02 14.73 -5.54
CA SER A 279 32.28 14.36 -4.32
C SER A 279 31.00 13.56 -4.55
N TYR A 280 30.54 13.35 -5.79
CA TYR A 280 29.32 12.55 -6.04
C TYR A 280 29.54 11.06 -5.78
N TYR A 281 30.77 10.54 -5.82
CA TYR A 281 31.05 9.10 -5.75
C TYR A 281 32.08 8.76 -4.67
N VAL A 282 32.05 7.51 -4.21
CA VAL A 282 33.01 6.99 -3.23
C VAL A 282 34.30 6.61 -3.95
N TRP A 283 35.36 7.40 -3.70
CA TRP A 283 36.69 7.23 -4.29
C TRP A 283 37.74 7.00 -3.20
N SER A 284 38.62 6.01 -3.38
CA SER A 284 39.76 5.75 -2.48
C SER A 284 41.08 5.57 -3.25
N GLU A 285 42.19 5.85 -2.58
CA GLU A 285 43.51 5.36 -3.02
C GLU A 285 43.63 3.87 -2.69
N GLY A 286 44.48 3.15 -3.44
CA GLY A 286 44.79 1.75 -3.16
C GLY A 286 45.85 1.59 -2.08
N ARG A 287 45.81 0.47 -1.36
CA ARG A 287 46.83 0.09 -0.37
C ARG A 287 48.12 -0.41 -1.05
N GLY A 288 49.18 -0.55 -0.26
CA GLY A 288 50.48 -1.07 -0.69
C GLY A 288 51.39 -0.04 -1.37
N THR A 289 52.66 -0.38 -1.56
CA THR A 289 53.72 0.54 -2.04
C THR A 289 53.55 1.01 -3.50
N ASN A 290 52.57 0.47 -4.22
CA ASN A 290 52.27 0.75 -5.63
C ASN A 290 50.81 1.17 -5.87
N GLY A 291 49.97 1.28 -4.83
CA GLY A 291 48.55 1.60 -4.97
C GLY A 291 47.80 0.64 -5.91
N LEU A 292 48.18 -0.64 -5.91
CA LEU A 292 47.52 -1.71 -6.69
C LEU A 292 46.61 -2.61 -5.84
N ILE A 293 46.70 -2.55 -4.51
CA ILE A 293 45.87 -3.35 -3.61
C ILE A 293 44.59 -2.56 -3.29
N GLU A 294 43.47 -3.24 -3.17
CA GLU A 294 42.16 -2.68 -2.83
C GLU A 294 42.18 -1.97 -1.45
N PRO A 295 41.34 -0.94 -1.25
CA PRO A 295 41.26 -0.17 0.00
C PRO A 295 40.96 -1.02 1.24
N ASN A 296 40.11 -2.03 1.10
CA ASN A 296 39.71 -2.99 2.12
C ASN A 296 39.23 -4.31 1.46
N ASN A 297 38.77 -5.26 2.27
CA ASN A 297 38.27 -6.57 1.83
C ASN A 297 36.78 -6.59 1.41
N TRP A 298 36.10 -5.43 1.31
CA TRP A 298 34.67 -5.38 0.98
C TRP A 298 34.36 -6.10 -0.33
N THR A 299 33.24 -6.82 -0.33
CA THR A 299 32.81 -7.63 -1.46
C THR A 299 31.58 -7.06 -2.14
N SER A 300 31.45 -7.32 -3.44
CA SER A 300 30.26 -6.99 -4.22
C SER A 300 29.23 -8.11 -4.09
N VAL A 301 27.95 -7.75 -4.03
CA VAL A 301 26.80 -8.67 -4.03
C VAL A 301 26.83 -9.63 -5.22
N PHE A 302 27.39 -9.20 -6.37
CA PHE A 302 27.42 -10.00 -7.60
C PHE A 302 28.81 -10.47 -8.03
N GLN A 303 29.89 -10.01 -7.38
CA GLN A 303 31.28 -10.22 -7.80
C GLN A 303 32.21 -10.53 -6.61
N CYS A 304 33.53 -10.38 -6.78
CA CYS A 304 34.47 -10.50 -5.67
C CYS A 304 34.60 -9.16 -4.93
N SER A 305 35.59 -8.32 -5.26
CA SER A 305 35.74 -7.01 -4.60
C SER A 305 34.61 -6.05 -4.99
N ALA A 306 34.22 -5.18 -4.04
CA ALA A 306 33.41 -4.00 -4.30
C ALA A 306 34.21 -2.83 -4.89
N TRP A 307 35.52 -2.98 -5.14
CA TRP A 307 36.39 -1.91 -5.63
C TRP A 307 36.93 -2.16 -7.04
N LYS A 308 36.65 -1.24 -7.97
CA LYS A 308 37.22 -1.25 -9.33
C LYS A 308 38.26 -0.15 -9.47
N LYS A 309 39.47 -0.52 -9.91
CA LYS A 309 40.53 0.45 -10.21
C LYS A 309 40.21 1.21 -11.51
N SER A 310 40.25 2.54 -11.43
CA SER A 310 40.08 3.46 -12.56
C SER A 310 41.40 3.77 -13.29
N ASP A 311 41.25 4.36 -14.48
CA ASP A 311 42.30 4.95 -15.31
C ASP A 311 43.11 6.07 -14.62
N ILE A 312 42.50 6.80 -13.67
CA ILE A 312 43.14 7.90 -12.94
C ILE A 312 43.94 7.47 -11.69
N ASN A 313 44.20 6.15 -11.54
CA ASN A 313 44.88 5.50 -10.41
C ASN A 313 44.16 5.57 -9.05
N PHE A 314 42.84 5.73 -9.04
CA PHE A 314 42.00 5.58 -7.84
C PHE A 314 41.08 4.37 -7.96
N PHE A 315 40.65 3.81 -6.85
CA PHE A 315 39.54 2.85 -6.82
C PHE A 315 38.23 3.60 -6.59
N TYR A 316 37.15 3.12 -7.22
CA TYR A 316 35.79 3.53 -6.89
C TYR A 316 34.99 2.32 -6.40
N LEU A 317 34.01 2.60 -5.55
CA LEU A 317 33.14 1.58 -4.95
C LEU A 317 31.98 1.21 -5.89
N HIS A 318 31.59 -0.06 -5.87
CA HIS A 318 30.36 -0.61 -6.44
C HIS A 318 29.89 -1.82 -5.60
N GLN A 319 28.75 -1.73 -4.90
CA GLN A 319 28.19 -2.92 -4.22
C GLN A 319 27.65 -3.93 -5.23
N PHE A 320 27.13 -3.44 -6.36
CA PHE A 320 26.51 -4.24 -7.42
C PHE A 320 27.45 -4.46 -8.61
N GLU A 321 27.06 -4.12 -9.85
CA GLU A 321 27.88 -4.37 -11.02
C GLU A 321 29.05 -3.37 -11.18
N LEU A 322 30.12 -3.77 -11.89
CA LEU A 322 31.30 -2.92 -12.17
C LEU A 322 30.97 -1.60 -12.89
N HIS A 323 29.78 -1.51 -13.48
CA HIS A 323 29.25 -0.37 -14.22
C HIS A 323 28.25 0.45 -13.39
N GLU A 324 28.13 0.16 -12.09
CA GLU A 324 27.24 0.81 -11.13
C GLU A 324 28.02 1.48 -9.97
N PRO A 325 28.86 2.50 -10.26
CA PRO A 325 29.60 3.25 -9.24
C PRO A 325 28.68 3.93 -8.22
N GLU A 326 29.06 3.83 -6.95
CA GLU A 326 28.22 4.25 -5.82
C GLU A 326 28.25 5.76 -5.57
N LEU A 327 27.06 6.32 -5.33
CA LEU A 327 26.88 7.69 -4.94
C LEU A 327 27.25 7.89 -3.47
N ASN A 328 28.02 8.93 -3.18
CA ASN A 328 28.45 9.26 -1.82
C ASN A 328 27.38 10.08 -1.09
N LEU A 329 26.40 9.43 -0.45
CA LEU A 329 25.32 10.14 0.26
C LEU A 329 25.78 11.02 1.43
N ARG A 330 27.03 10.91 1.91
CA ARG A 330 27.58 11.90 2.86
C ARG A 330 27.74 13.28 2.21
N SER A 331 27.99 13.35 0.90
CA SER A 331 27.99 14.61 0.15
C SER A 331 26.62 15.27 0.18
N GLU A 332 26.57 16.51 0.65
CA GLU A 332 25.35 17.33 0.62
C GLU A 332 24.84 17.54 -0.81
N LYS A 333 25.75 17.56 -1.80
CA LYS A 333 25.37 17.73 -3.21
C LYS A 333 24.60 16.52 -3.74
N VAL A 334 25.06 15.30 -3.43
CA VAL A 334 24.32 14.05 -3.73
C VAL A 334 22.91 14.11 -3.14
N ARG A 335 22.79 14.41 -1.83
CA ARG A 335 21.48 14.45 -1.15
C ARG A 335 20.52 15.49 -1.74
N VAL A 336 21.02 16.66 -2.14
CA VAL A 336 20.21 17.70 -2.80
C VAL A 336 19.79 17.29 -4.21
N GLU A 337 20.66 16.69 -5.03
CA GLU A 337 20.24 16.22 -6.37
C GLU A 337 19.23 15.06 -6.29
N LEU A 338 19.38 14.18 -5.30
CA LEU A 338 18.40 13.13 -5.04
C LEU A 338 17.02 13.71 -4.66
N GLU A 339 16.96 14.77 -3.86
CA GLU A 339 15.71 15.50 -3.57
C GLU A 339 15.16 16.22 -4.81
N ASN A 340 16.02 16.78 -5.67
CA ASN A 340 15.61 17.38 -6.94
C ASN A 340 14.97 16.35 -7.89
N ILE A 341 15.49 15.12 -7.92
CA ILE A 341 14.93 13.99 -8.69
C ILE A 341 13.55 13.62 -8.15
N LEU A 342 13.39 13.49 -6.82
CA LEU A 342 12.08 13.25 -6.21
C LEU A 342 11.08 14.37 -6.56
N GLN A 343 11.49 15.64 -6.44
CA GLN A 343 10.66 16.79 -6.80
C GLN A 343 10.21 16.75 -8.27
N PHE A 344 11.12 16.46 -9.19
CA PHE A 344 10.82 16.37 -10.63
C PHE A 344 9.68 15.37 -10.93
N TRP A 345 9.74 14.17 -10.35
CA TRP A 345 8.71 13.16 -10.58
C TRP A 345 7.39 13.48 -9.86
N LEU A 346 7.45 14.10 -8.67
CA LEU A 346 6.28 14.61 -7.95
C LEU A 346 5.54 15.73 -8.71
N ASP A 347 6.28 16.61 -9.40
CA ASP A 347 5.74 17.68 -10.25
C ASP A 347 5.07 17.13 -11.52
N LEU A 348 5.48 15.94 -11.97
CA LEU A 348 4.83 15.17 -13.04
C LEU A 348 3.60 14.38 -12.56
N GLY A 349 3.28 14.42 -11.26
CA GLY A 349 2.09 13.80 -10.66
C GLY A 349 2.30 12.39 -10.10
N VAL A 350 3.54 11.94 -9.91
CA VAL A 350 3.83 10.65 -9.24
C VAL A 350 3.32 10.68 -7.79
N ASP A 351 2.70 9.59 -7.34
CA ASP A 351 2.07 9.47 -6.03
C ASP A 351 2.99 8.91 -4.94
N GLY A 352 4.19 8.46 -5.29
CA GLY A 352 5.14 7.91 -4.33
C GLY A 352 6.33 7.19 -4.97
N PHE A 353 7.19 6.64 -4.12
CA PHE A 353 8.45 6.02 -4.52
C PHE A 353 8.71 4.71 -3.80
N TYR A 354 9.41 3.80 -4.47
CA TYR A 354 9.95 2.56 -3.93
C TYR A 354 11.48 2.64 -3.95
N ILE A 355 12.10 2.75 -2.77
CA ILE A 355 13.56 2.79 -2.63
C ILE A 355 14.09 1.37 -2.87
N ARG A 356 14.81 1.19 -3.98
CA ARG A 356 15.45 -0.08 -4.33
C ARG A 356 16.76 -0.25 -3.55
N ASP A 357 17.02 -1.47 -3.08
CA ASP A 357 18.25 -1.88 -2.38
C ASP A 357 18.65 -0.91 -1.24
N ALA A 358 17.71 -0.59 -0.35
CA ALA A 358 17.82 0.49 0.63
C ALA A 358 18.80 0.23 1.79
N ASP A 359 19.33 -0.99 1.92
CA ASP A 359 20.36 -1.34 2.92
C ASP A 359 21.73 -0.73 2.63
N TYR A 360 22.04 -0.41 1.37
CA TYR A 360 23.42 -0.20 0.91
C TYR A 360 23.85 1.27 0.84
N LEU A 361 23.00 2.23 1.24
CA LEU A 361 23.21 3.66 0.93
C LEU A 361 24.32 4.37 1.73
N PHE A 362 24.97 3.68 2.66
CA PHE A 362 26.06 4.19 3.48
C PHE A 362 26.99 3.06 3.92
N GLU A 363 28.29 3.32 3.81
CA GLU A 363 29.38 2.40 4.16
C GLU A 363 30.30 3.04 5.22
N ASP A 364 31.20 2.29 5.84
CA ASP A 364 32.05 2.82 6.91
C ASP A 364 33.02 3.89 6.42
N TYR A 365 33.03 5.04 7.10
CA TYR A 365 33.88 6.18 6.76
C TYR A 365 35.37 5.87 6.88
N ASP A 366 35.76 5.03 7.86
CA ASP A 366 37.15 4.64 8.09
C ASP A 366 37.62 3.51 7.14
N LEU A 367 36.76 3.07 6.22
CA LEU A 367 37.00 2.00 5.24
C LEU A 367 37.50 0.69 5.88
N ARG A 368 37.03 0.34 7.09
CA ARG A 368 37.48 -0.85 7.82
C ARG A 368 37.12 -2.14 7.10
N ASP A 369 37.99 -3.15 7.20
CA ASP A 369 37.76 -4.49 6.67
C ASP A 369 36.56 -5.15 7.40
N ASP A 370 35.66 -5.80 6.64
CA ASP A 370 34.51 -6.58 7.14
C ASP A 370 34.95 -7.92 7.75
N ILE A 371 34.12 -8.45 8.65
CA ILE A 371 34.45 -9.65 9.45
C ILE A 371 34.10 -10.92 8.66
N LEU A 372 35.03 -11.86 8.57
CA LEU A 372 34.79 -13.17 7.96
C LEU A 372 34.10 -14.10 8.98
N LEU A 373 32.90 -14.59 8.65
CA LEU A 373 32.04 -15.39 9.55
C LEU A 373 32.44 -16.86 9.63
N ASP A 374 32.93 -17.43 8.52
CA ASP A 374 33.28 -18.85 8.37
C ASP A 374 34.80 -19.08 8.43
N ASN A 375 35.20 -20.33 8.72
CA ASN A 375 36.59 -20.79 8.58
C ASN A 375 37.08 -20.87 7.11
N THR A 376 36.27 -20.48 6.13
CA THR A 376 36.73 -20.29 4.74
C THR A 376 37.79 -19.20 4.68
N THR A 377 38.72 -19.30 3.75
CA THR A 377 39.65 -18.23 3.41
C THR A 377 39.02 -17.23 2.43
N GLU A 378 39.50 -15.98 2.40
CA GLU A 378 39.07 -14.96 1.42
C GLU A 378 39.18 -15.45 -0.05
N LYS A 379 40.14 -16.34 -0.33
CA LYS A 379 40.33 -16.97 -1.65
C LYS A 379 39.25 -17.99 -2.00
N GLU A 380 38.58 -18.59 -1.02
CA GLU A 380 37.48 -19.52 -1.22
C GLU A 380 36.12 -18.80 -1.36
N ALA A 381 36.03 -17.55 -0.90
CA ALA A 381 34.89 -16.66 -1.15
C ALA A 381 34.83 -16.19 -2.62
N CYS A 382 35.99 -16.00 -3.25
CA CYS A 382 36.16 -15.48 -4.61
C CYS A 382 36.55 -16.57 -5.63
N ILE A 383 35.64 -17.53 -5.89
CA ILE A 383 35.83 -18.55 -6.94
C ILE A 383 34.72 -18.45 -8.00
N PRO A 384 35.01 -17.92 -9.21
CA PRO A 384 34.04 -17.91 -10.30
C PRO A 384 33.54 -19.33 -10.64
N PRO A 385 32.23 -19.53 -10.89
CA PRO A 385 31.18 -18.52 -10.98
C PRO A 385 30.46 -18.21 -9.65
N VAL A 386 30.76 -18.95 -8.57
CA VAL A 386 30.04 -18.91 -7.28
C VAL A 386 30.77 -18.03 -6.28
N TYR A 387 30.48 -16.73 -6.33
CA TYR A 387 30.90 -15.79 -5.29
C TYR A 387 30.00 -15.96 -4.07
N LYS A 388 30.58 -16.08 -2.89
CA LYS A 388 29.84 -16.23 -1.64
C LYS A 388 29.84 -14.90 -0.88
N TYR A 389 28.86 -14.05 -1.14
CA TYR A 389 28.71 -12.78 -0.43
C TYR A 389 28.48 -12.98 1.07
N GLU A 390 27.63 -13.94 1.44
CA GLU A 390 27.23 -14.27 2.82
C GLU A 390 28.34 -14.85 3.74
N VAL A 391 29.61 -14.94 3.31
CA VAL A 391 30.71 -15.36 4.21
C VAL A 391 31.29 -14.20 5.02
N TYR A 392 30.91 -12.97 4.70
CA TYR A 392 31.27 -11.77 5.46
C TYR A 392 30.06 -11.27 6.26
N ASP A 393 30.33 -10.72 7.44
CA ASP A 393 29.41 -9.90 8.21
C ASP A 393 29.54 -8.46 7.70
N HIS A 394 28.57 -8.01 6.90
CA HIS A 394 28.58 -6.75 6.14
C HIS A 394 28.30 -5.51 7.02
N ILE A 395 28.86 -5.48 8.23
CA ILE A 395 28.60 -4.46 9.25
C ILE A 395 29.12 -3.07 8.86
N HIS A 396 30.08 -2.98 7.94
CA HIS A 396 30.59 -1.72 7.41
C HIS A 396 29.97 -1.34 6.07
N THR A 397 29.08 -2.15 5.50
CA THR A 397 28.59 -1.98 4.12
C THR A 397 27.06 -2.06 3.99
N LYS A 398 26.34 -2.44 5.06
CA LYS A 398 24.87 -2.51 5.09
C LYS A 398 24.28 -1.94 6.38
N GLY A 399 23.20 -1.18 6.26
CA GLY A 399 22.30 -0.84 7.38
C GLY A 399 22.86 0.15 8.41
N LEU A 400 23.88 0.94 8.06
CA LEU A 400 24.51 1.92 8.94
C LEU A 400 23.53 2.97 9.47
N ASP A 401 23.78 3.51 10.68
CA ASP A 401 22.84 4.38 11.40
C ASP A 401 22.49 5.69 10.63
N GLU A 402 23.40 6.23 9.81
CA GLU A 402 23.14 7.41 8.97
C GLU A 402 22.02 7.20 7.94
N LEU A 403 21.77 5.96 7.52
CA LEU A 403 20.69 5.61 6.60
C LEU A 403 19.33 6.11 7.09
N PHE A 404 19.04 5.88 8.38
CA PHE A 404 17.77 6.24 8.99
C PHE A 404 17.58 7.76 9.12
N ASP A 405 18.65 8.55 9.04
CA ASP A 405 18.58 10.01 8.94
C ASP A 405 18.09 10.46 7.56
N VAL A 406 18.64 9.85 6.49
CA VAL A 406 18.24 10.14 5.11
C VAL A 406 16.81 9.66 4.83
N LEU A 407 16.42 8.48 5.31
CA LEU A 407 15.03 8.00 5.18
C LEU A 407 14.03 8.95 5.84
N ALA A 408 14.34 9.43 7.06
CA ALA A 408 13.49 10.40 7.76
C ALA A 408 13.44 11.76 7.05
N ARG A 409 14.54 12.18 6.42
CA ARG A 409 14.59 13.39 5.60
C ARG A 409 13.71 13.27 4.35
N TRP A 410 13.77 12.15 3.63
CA TRP A 410 12.89 11.89 2.47
C TRP A 410 11.42 11.78 2.87
N ARG A 411 11.09 11.07 3.96
CA ARG A 411 9.72 11.03 4.52
C ARG A 411 9.19 12.43 4.80
N SER A 412 9.96 13.24 5.53
CA SER A 412 9.58 14.62 5.84
C SER A 412 9.41 15.49 4.58
N PHE A 413 10.26 15.32 3.55
CA PHE A 413 10.12 16.02 2.28
C PHE A 413 8.82 15.65 1.54
N LEU A 414 8.50 14.35 1.50
CA LEU A 414 7.28 13.82 0.90
C LEU A 414 6.02 14.24 1.65
N ASP A 415 6.06 14.29 2.99
CA ASP A 415 4.96 14.81 3.82
C ASP A 415 4.73 16.30 3.57
N ASP A 416 5.81 17.08 3.45
CA ASP A 416 5.74 18.50 3.15
C ASP A 416 5.09 18.76 1.77
N TYR A 417 5.45 17.97 0.76
CA TYR A 417 4.85 18.04 -0.57
C TYR A 417 3.38 17.56 -0.55
N GLY A 418 3.11 16.45 0.14
CA GLY A 418 1.77 15.89 0.27
C GLY A 418 0.79 16.82 1.00
N ASN A 419 1.22 17.49 2.06
CA ASN A 419 0.46 18.50 2.79
C ASN A 419 0.15 19.74 1.92
N LYS A 420 1.13 20.22 1.13
CA LYS A 420 0.94 21.35 0.20
C LYS A 420 -0.06 21.01 -0.92
N THR A 421 0.00 19.79 -1.44
CA THR A 421 -0.85 19.31 -2.55
C THR A 421 -2.16 18.66 -2.12
N LYS A 422 -2.34 18.39 -0.82
CA LYS A 422 -3.44 17.62 -0.22
C LYS A 422 -3.60 16.20 -0.80
N ASN A 423 -2.50 15.56 -1.16
CA ASN A 423 -2.48 14.16 -1.59
C ASN A 423 -1.24 13.47 -0.99
N TYR A 424 -1.45 12.42 -0.19
CA TYR A 424 -0.37 11.70 0.48
C TYR A 424 0.63 11.11 -0.52
N ARG A 425 1.91 11.07 -0.13
CA ARG A 425 2.99 10.54 -0.97
C ARG A 425 3.60 9.29 -0.33
N LEU A 426 3.41 8.15 -0.99
CA LEU A 426 3.85 6.84 -0.51
C LEU A 426 5.38 6.72 -0.60
N LEU A 427 6.02 6.14 0.41
CA LEU A 427 7.44 5.78 0.39
C LEU A 427 7.60 4.35 0.90
N LEU A 428 8.15 3.49 0.06
CA LEU A 428 8.44 2.08 0.36
C LEU A 428 9.94 1.84 0.37
N ALA A 429 10.43 0.84 1.11
CA ALA A 429 11.83 0.41 1.05
C ALA A 429 11.96 -1.08 0.71
N ASP A 430 12.97 -1.39 -0.09
CA ASP A 430 13.48 -2.73 -0.32
C ASP A 430 14.63 -3.04 0.63
N VAL A 431 14.45 -4.02 1.50
CA VAL A 431 15.35 -4.31 2.64
C VAL A 431 15.47 -5.82 2.83
N ASP A 432 16.66 -6.32 3.11
CA ASP A 432 16.92 -7.73 3.44
C ASP A 432 17.57 -7.84 4.83
N GLY A 433 17.07 -8.72 5.69
CA GLY A 433 17.66 -8.97 7.00
C GLY A 433 16.69 -9.55 8.03
N SER A 434 17.07 -9.49 9.31
CA SER A 434 16.19 -9.93 10.41
C SER A 434 14.97 -9.03 10.60
N TYR A 435 13.89 -9.53 11.21
CA TYR A 435 12.72 -8.71 11.58
C TYR A 435 13.13 -7.42 12.32
N ASN A 436 14.00 -7.52 13.35
CA ASN A 436 14.47 -6.34 14.09
C ASN A 436 15.14 -5.29 13.20
N HIS A 437 15.91 -5.73 12.19
CA HIS A 437 16.55 -4.83 11.23
C HIS A 437 15.52 -4.17 10.30
N VAL A 438 14.65 -4.98 9.68
CA VAL A 438 13.59 -4.51 8.77
C VAL A 438 12.65 -3.53 9.49
N MET A 439 12.27 -3.80 10.74
CA MET A 439 11.33 -2.95 11.48
C MET A 439 11.89 -1.55 11.81
N ASN A 440 13.20 -1.35 11.80
CA ASN A 440 13.82 -0.03 11.95
C ASN A 440 13.46 0.93 10.81
N TYR A 441 13.13 0.41 9.62
CA TYR A 441 12.82 1.22 8.44
C TYR A 441 11.49 1.97 8.56
N TYR A 442 10.56 1.51 9.39
CA TYR A 442 9.38 2.30 9.78
C TYR A 442 9.75 3.58 10.56
N GLY A 443 10.97 3.69 11.07
CA GLY A 443 11.48 4.88 11.76
C GLY A 443 12.21 4.58 13.06
N ARG A 444 13.24 5.39 13.36
CA ARG A 444 14.02 5.34 14.60
C ARG A 444 14.08 6.72 15.25
N PHE A 445 14.43 6.76 16.54
CA PHE A 445 14.68 8.00 17.29
C PHE A 445 13.52 9.01 17.25
N HIS A 446 12.26 8.52 17.32
CA HIS A 446 11.03 9.32 17.22
C HIS A 446 10.85 10.09 15.90
N ARG A 447 11.48 9.63 14.81
CA ARG A 447 11.26 10.12 13.44
C ARG A 447 10.67 9.00 12.59
N ASP A 448 9.74 9.36 11.72
CA ASP A 448 9.16 8.43 10.75
C ASP A 448 10.18 8.09 9.66
N GLY A 449 10.23 6.83 9.26
CA GLY A 449 11.03 6.35 8.12
C GLY A 449 10.15 6.17 6.89
N VAL A 450 10.26 5.02 6.22
CA VAL A 450 9.32 4.66 5.15
C VAL A 450 7.96 4.23 5.70
N ASP A 451 6.93 4.27 4.86
CA ASP A 451 5.56 3.93 5.27
C ASP A 451 5.42 2.44 5.57
N PHE A 452 6.11 1.61 4.78
CA PHE A 452 6.52 0.27 5.14
C PHE A 452 7.74 -0.21 4.31
N PRO A 453 8.67 -0.98 4.90
CA PRO A 453 9.55 -1.86 4.14
C PRO A 453 8.74 -3.04 3.57
N LEU A 454 9.11 -3.56 2.40
CA LEU A 454 8.43 -4.73 1.84
C LEU A 454 8.62 -5.97 2.73
N ASN A 455 7.53 -6.69 2.97
CA ASN A 455 7.53 -7.94 3.72
C ASN A 455 8.05 -9.09 2.85
N LYS A 456 9.38 -9.18 2.71
CA LYS A 456 10.06 -10.24 1.95
C LYS A 456 10.04 -11.61 2.63
N PHE A 457 9.68 -11.73 3.91
CA PHE A 457 9.61 -13.03 4.62
C PHE A 457 8.55 -13.98 4.02
N SER A 458 7.59 -13.47 3.25
CA SER A 458 6.68 -14.29 2.44
C SER A 458 7.34 -14.96 1.23
N LEU A 459 8.56 -14.56 0.88
CA LEU A 459 9.35 -15.15 -0.21
C LEU A 459 10.12 -16.41 0.26
N ASP A 460 10.30 -16.61 1.57
CA ASP A 460 10.88 -17.83 2.15
C ASP A 460 9.92 -19.04 2.09
N LEU A 461 8.62 -18.75 1.96
CA LEU A 461 7.58 -19.76 1.77
C LEU A 461 7.74 -20.47 0.43
N ASN A 462 7.58 -21.80 0.44
CA ASN A 462 7.78 -22.68 -0.69
C ASN A 462 6.73 -23.82 -0.70
N SER A 463 6.78 -24.72 -1.68
CA SER A 463 5.84 -25.84 -1.84
C SER A 463 5.80 -26.86 -0.68
N THR A 464 6.71 -26.77 0.29
CA THR A 464 6.70 -27.58 1.53
C THR A 464 6.22 -26.82 2.77
N SER A 465 5.91 -25.52 2.64
CA SER A 465 5.40 -24.70 3.74
C SER A 465 4.02 -25.15 4.19
N ASP A 466 3.88 -25.34 5.50
CA ASP A 466 2.68 -25.86 6.16
C ASP A 466 1.92 -24.75 6.92
N GLY A 467 0.79 -25.10 7.55
CA GLY A 467 0.00 -24.14 8.31
C GLY A 467 0.76 -23.51 9.49
N GLN A 468 1.74 -24.24 10.05
CA GLN A 468 2.63 -23.73 11.09
C GLN A 468 3.56 -22.63 10.55
N SER A 469 4.24 -22.91 9.44
CA SER A 469 5.16 -21.99 8.77
C SER A 469 4.48 -20.69 8.35
N ILE A 470 3.27 -20.81 7.78
CA ILE A 470 2.43 -19.68 7.38
C ILE A 470 2.06 -18.80 8.57
N GLY A 471 1.55 -19.39 9.65
CA GLY A 471 1.12 -18.62 10.81
C GLY A 471 2.30 -17.96 11.53
N THR A 472 3.47 -18.61 11.60
CA THR A 472 4.68 -18.00 12.17
C THR A 472 5.10 -16.76 11.39
N MET A 473 5.16 -16.81 10.04
CA MET A 473 5.46 -15.63 9.22
C MET A 473 4.48 -14.46 9.45
N VAL A 474 3.18 -14.75 9.58
CA VAL A 474 2.15 -13.72 9.83
C VAL A 474 2.27 -13.12 11.23
N ILE A 475 2.47 -13.96 12.25
CA ILE A 475 2.56 -13.53 13.65
C ILE A 475 3.85 -12.75 13.90
N ASP A 476 5.00 -13.28 13.47
CA ASP A 476 6.30 -12.65 13.67
C ASP A 476 6.33 -11.24 13.04
N TRP A 477 5.77 -11.08 11.83
CA TRP A 477 5.64 -9.75 11.21
C TRP A 477 4.77 -8.80 12.04
N LEU A 478 3.59 -9.24 12.49
CA LEU A 478 2.64 -8.40 13.22
C LEU A 478 3.07 -8.08 14.67
N GLU A 479 3.82 -8.97 15.33
CA GLU A 479 4.33 -8.78 16.69
C GLU A 479 5.60 -7.91 16.73
N ASN A 480 6.48 -8.01 15.73
CA ASN A 480 7.68 -7.17 15.63
C ASN A 480 7.38 -5.77 15.06
N MET A 481 6.28 -5.60 14.32
CA MET A 481 5.91 -4.31 13.71
C MET A 481 5.67 -3.22 14.77
N PRO A 482 6.29 -2.03 14.65
CA PRO A 482 6.09 -0.95 15.61
C PRO A 482 4.62 -0.52 15.71
N ALA A 483 4.17 -0.21 16.92
CA ALA A 483 2.77 0.14 17.18
C ALA A 483 2.27 1.29 16.28
N LYS A 484 1.05 1.11 15.72
CA LYS A 484 0.38 2.02 14.77
C LYS A 484 1.01 2.09 13.36
N ARG A 485 1.98 1.25 13.01
CA ARG A 485 2.45 1.08 11.63
C ARG A 485 1.52 0.17 10.82
N TRP A 486 1.77 0.08 9.51
CA TRP A 486 0.90 -0.58 8.54
C TRP A 486 1.60 -1.75 7.88
N ALA A 487 1.05 -2.95 8.02
CA ALA A 487 1.63 -4.16 7.44
C ALA A 487 1.50 -4.20 5.91
N ASN A 488 2.24 -5.09 5.27
CA ASN A 488 2.09 -5.43 3.86
C ASN A 488 2.40 -6.92 3.62
N TRP A 489 1.96 -7.45 2.48
CA TRP A 489 2.11 -8.87 2.12
C TRP A 489 2.49 -9.00 0.65
N MET A 490 3.71 -9.47 0.39
CA MET A 490 4.32 -9.51 -0.94
C MET A 490 4.19 -10.90 -1.58
N SER A 491 3.69 -10.98 -2.82
CA SER A 491 3.74 -12.22 -3.60
C SER A 491 5.12 -12.44 -4.26
N GLY A 492 5.70 -11.37 -4.81
CA GLY A 492 6.99 -11.33 -5.51
C GLY A 492 7.30 -9.97 -6.14
N ASP A 493 8.41 -9.90 -6.86
CA ASP A 493 8.88 -8.80 -7.72
C ASP A 493 9.69 -9.33 -8.93
N ASP A 494 10.34 -8.42 -9.66
CA ASP A 494 11.20 -8.67 -10.81
C ASP A 494 12.55 -9.35 -10.52
N ARG A 495 12.82 -9.73 -9.26
CA ARG A 495 14.03 -10.43 -8.79
C ARG A 495 13.72 -11.74 -8.04
N SER A 496 12.51 -11.90 -7.52
CA SER A 496 12.02 -13.10 -6.82
C SER A 496 11.62 -14.25 -7.75
N VAL A 497 11.59 -15.48 -7.24
CA VAL A 497 10.94 -16.62 -7.93
C VAL A 497 9.42 -16.39 -7.92
N ARG A 498 8.79 -16.50 -9.10
CA ARG A 498 7.34 -16.28 -9.30
C ARG A 498 6.49 -17.15 -8.38
N LEU A 499 5.33 -16.63 -8.00
CA LEU A 499 4.48 -17.21 -6.96
C LEU A 499 4.15 -18.69 -7.22
N LEU A 500 3.76 -19.02 -8.46
CA LEU A 500 3.34 -20.37 -8.82
C LEU A 500 4.51 -21.38 -8.88
N ASP A 501 5.71 -20.95 -9.28
CA ASP A 501 6.90 -21.81 -9.28
C ASP A 501 7.44 -22.05 -7.86
N ARG A 502 7.28 -21.05 -6.98
CA ARG A 502 7.75 -21.10 -5.60
C ARG A 502 6.85 -21.95 -4.70
N LEU A 503 5.54 -21.73 -4.79
CA LEU A 503 4.54 -22.38 -3.93
C LEU A 503 3.88 -23.62 -4.58
N GLY A 504 3.93 -23.74 -5.90
CA GLY A 504 3.17 -24.76 -6.65
C GLY A 504 1.69 -24.40 -6.82
N HIS A 505 1.02 -25.12 -7.73
CA HIS A 505 -0.41 -24.93 -8.05
C HIS A 505 -1.32 -25.07 -6.82
N GLN A 506 -0.91 -25.89 -5.86
CA GLN A 506 -1.68 -26.18 -4.65
C GLN A 506 -1.72 -25.01 -3.67
N LEU A 507 -0.57 -24.39 -3.39
CA LEU A 507 -0.44 -23.38 -2.33
C LEU A 507 -0.57 -21.93 -2.81
N ALA A 508 -0.41 -21.65 -4.12
CA ALA A 508 -0.53 -20.30 -4.66
C ALA A 508 -1.92 -19.66 -4.39
N GLY A 509 -3.01 -20.41 -4.58
CA GLY A 509 -4.36 -19.91 -4.33
C GLY A 509 -4.66 -19.63 -2.85
N PRO A 510 -4.42 -20.57 -1.91
CA PRO A 510 -4.51 -20.29 -0.47
C PRO A 510 -3.63 -19.09 -0.03
N TYR A 511 -2.43 -18.94 -0.61
CA TYR A 511 -1.58 -17.78 -0.33
C TYR A 511 -2.15 -16.46 -0.86
N LEU A 512 -2.77 -16.44 -2.05
CA LEU A 512 -3.49 -15.24 -2.54
C LEU A 512 -4.66 -14.88 -1.62
N MET A 513 -5.42 -15.88 -1.13
CA MET A 513 -6.49 -15.65 -0.15
C MET A 513 -5.96 -15.07 1.16
N LEU A 514 -4.82 -15.56 1.64
CA LEU A 514 -4.14 -15.05 2.84
C LEU A 514 -3.72 -13.58 2.65
N SER A 515 -2.83 -13.33 1.69
CA SER A 515 -2.19 -12.02 1.45
C SER A 515 -3.19 -10.91 1.12
N MET A 516 -4.30 -11.21 0.44
CA MET A 516 -5.36 -10.22 0.15
C MET A 516 -6.21 -9.83 1.37
N LEU A 517 -6.41 -10.74 2.34
CA LEU A 517 -7.42 -10.60 3.40
C LEU A 517 -6.83 -10.33 4.80
N LEU A 518 -5.51 -10.49 4.97
CA LEU A 518 -4.77 -10.01 6.14
C LEU A 518 -4.88 -8.46 6.29
N PRO A 519 -4.68 -7.93 7.51
CA PRO A 519 -4.55 -6.48 7.72
C PRO A 519 -3.28 -5.94 7.04
N GLY A 520 -3.30 -4.71 6.54
CA GLY A 520 -2.18 -4.17 5.75
C GLY A 520 -2.42 -4.22 4.24
N THR A 521 -1.44 -3.77 3.44
CA THR A 521 -1.54 -3.58 1.99
C THR A 521 -0.99 -4.79 1.20
N PRO A 522 -1.78 -5.44 0.32
CA PRO A 522 -1.26 -6.49 -0.55
C PRO A 522 -0.38 -5.91 -1.66
N TYR A 523 0.78 -6.54 -1.90
CA TYR A 523 1.74 -6.19 -2.96
C TYR A 523 1.89 -7.39 -3.91
N MET A 524 1.45 -7.21 -5.16
CA MET A 524 1.29 -8.28 -6.14
C MET A 524 2.19 -8.04 -7.36
N TYR A 525 2.84 -9.06 -7.91
CA TYR A 525 3.64 -8.95 -9.14
C TYR A 525 2.83 -9.29 -10.38
N TYR A 526 3.12 -8.63 -11.52
CA TYR A 526 2.34 -8.87 -12.73
C TYR A 526 2.39 -10.33 -13.18
N GLY A 527 1.21 -10.86 -13.54
CA GLY A 527 1.03 -12.25 -13.90
C GLY A 527 0.73 -13.17 -12.72
N ASP A 528 0.93 -12.77 -11.46
CA ASP A 528 0.54 -13.61 -10.32
C ASP A 528 -0.98 -13.82 -10.28
N GLU A 529 -1.77 -12.88 -10.80
CA GLU A 529 -3.21 -13.02 -10.96
C GLU A 529 -3.63 -14.09 -11.99
N ILE A 530 -2.77 -14.44 -12.95
CA ILE A 530 -3.00 -15.58 -13.87
C ILE A 530 -2.17 -16.82 -13.52
N GLY A 531 -1.39 -16.78 -12.43
CA GLY A 531 -0.44 -17.84 -12.10
C GLY A 531 0.71 -17.95 -13.11
N LEU A 532 1.20 -16.83 -13.62
CA LEU A 532 2.31 -16.79 -14.58
C LEU A 532 3.55 -17.48 -14.00
N GLN A 533 4.11 -18.43 -14.74
CA GLN A 533 5.35 -19.12 -14.43
C GLN A 533 6.56 -18.47 -15.11
N ALA A 534 7.72 -18.61 -14.47
CA ALA A 534 9.00 -18.19 -15.00
C ALA A 534 9.38 -18.98 -16.25
N LEU A 535 10.35 -18.45 -17.01
CA LEU A 535 10.77 -19.06 -18.27
C LEU A 535 11.49 -20.39 -18.03
N PRO A 536 11.25 -21.41 -18.88
CA PRO A 536 11.94 -22.70 -18.77
C PRO A 536 13.45 -22.53 -19.06
N GLY A 537 14.28 -22.73 -18.03
CA GLY A 537 15.74 -22.58 -18.14
C GLY A 537 16.43 -22.72 -16.79
N ASN A 538 17.77 -22.80 -16.80
CA ASN A 538 18.55 -22.86 -15.56
C ASN A 538 18.67 -21.45 -14.95
N THR A 539 17.98 -21.23 -13.83
CA THR A 539 17.94 -19.95 -13.10
C THR A 539 19.32 -19.47 -12.63
N SER A 540 20.24 -20.40 -12.34
CA SER A 540 21.55 -20.09 -11.75
C SER A 540 22.48 -19.26 -12.66
N THR A 541 22.37 -19.39 -13.98
CA THR A 541 23.19 -18.61 -14.93
C THR A 541 22.52 -17.32 -15.41
N MET A 542 21.21 -17.17 -15.20
CA MET A 542 20.42 -16.03 -15.71
C MET A 542 20.18 -14.92 -14.67
N SER A 543 20.47 -15.18 -13.38
CA SER A 543 20.27 -14.23 -12.27
C SER A 543 21.02 -12.88 -12.45
N ARG A 544 22.17 -12.90 -13.15
CA ARG A 544 23.06 -11.75 -13.42
C ARG A 544 22.82 -11.08 -14.79
N SER A 545 21.61 -11.16 -15.33
CA SER A 545 21.28 -10.52 -16.62
C SER A 545 19.95 -9.81 -16.53
N ALA A 546 19.75 -8.73 -17.30
CA ALA A 546 18.42 -8.14 -17.46
C ALA A 546 17.34 -9.16 -17.88
N LYS A 547 17.73 -10.26 -18.56
CA LYS A 547 16.85 -11.36 -18.98
C LYS A 547 16.63 -12.41 -17.88
N LYS A 548 16.24 -12.00 -16.67
CA LYS A 548 15.93 -12.94 -15.58
C LYS A 548 14.65 -13.75 -15.87
N PRO A 549 14.54 -15.05 -15.49
CA PRO A 549 13.39 -15.89 -15.84
C PRO A 549 12.01 -15.40 -15.36
N MET A 550 11.94 -14.65 -14.26
CA MET A 550 10.69 -14.05 -13.75
C MET A 550 10.25 -12.80 -14.53
N ARG A 551 11.08 -12.26 -15.43
CA ARG A 551 10.79 -11.07 -16.24
C ARG A 551 10.19 -11.39 -17.61
N GLY A 552 9.73 -12.62 -17.86
CA GLY A 552 9.11 -13.04 -19.12
C GLY A 552 7.82 -12.27 -19.45
N PRO A 553 7.46 -12.09 -20.75
CA PRO A 553 6.26 -11.36 -21.17
C PRO A 553 4.96 -11.82 -20.51
N MET A 554 4.09 -10.85 -20.23
CA MET A 554 2.72 -11.06 -19.76
C MET A 554 1.88 -11.81 -20.80
N GLN A 555 1.00 -12.69 -20.33
CA GLN A 555 0.30 -13.66 -21.18
C GLN A 555 -1.18 -13.29 -21.33
N TRP A 556 -1.48 -12.54 -22.38
CA TRP A 556 -2.81 -11.97 -22.63
C TRP A 556 -3.76 -12.96 -23.31
N SER A 557 -3.24 -13.78 -24.23
CA SER A 557 -4.01 -14.73 -25.05
C SER A 557 -3.17 -15.94 -25.47
N ASN A 558 -3.78 -16.88 -26.20
CA ASN A 558 -3.09 -18.00 -26.83
C ASN A 558 -2.47 -17.67 -28.22
N ARG A 559 -2.47 -16.39 -28.63
CA ARG A 559 -1.95 -15.95 -29.93
C ARG A 559 -0.42 -15.82 -29.94
N THR A 560 0.15 -15.49 -31.10
CA THR A 560 1.59 -15.28 -31.27
C THR A 560 2.16 -14.39 -30.16
N TYR A 561 3.29 -14.81 -29.57
CA TYR A 561 3.92 -14.14 -28.43
C TYR A 561 2.96 -13.87 -27.25
N ALA A 562 2.00 -14.77 -26.99
CA ALA A 562 0.96 -14.65 -25.98
C ALA A 562 0.05 -13.41 -26.10
N GLY A 563 0.01 -12.75 -27.26
CA GLY A 563 -0.67 -11.47 -27.47
C GLY A 563 -0.04 -10.27 -26.74
N PHE A 564 1.23 -10.39 -26.35
CA PHE A 564 2.05 -9.29 -25.78
C PHE A 564 2.22 -8.11 -26.74
N CYS A 565 2.26 -8.41 -28.03
CA CYS A 565 2.38 -7.50 -29.17
C CYS A 565 1.33 -7.89 -30.24
N LYS A 566 1.14 -7.11 -31.30
CA LYS A 566 0.10 -7.37 -32.31
C LYS A 566 0.59 -8.37 -33.35
N ASP A 567 0.19 -9.64 -33.17
CA ASP A 567 0.23 -10.89 -33.98
C ASP A 567 1.07 -10.96 -35.29
N TYR A 568 1.16 -9.90 -36.09
CA TYR A 568 1.80 -9.84 -37.41
C TYR A 568 3.01 -8.89 -37.52
N TYR A 569 3.25 -8.03 -36.53
CA TYR A 569 4.25 -6.95 -36.61
C TYR A 569 5.39 -7.03 -35.60
N CYS A 570 5.31 -7.97 -34.64
CA CYS A 570 6.32 -8.13 -33.60
C CYS A 570 7.70 -8.40 -34.20
N LYS A 571 8.67 -7.54 -33.87
CA LYS A 571 10.10 -7.76 -34.15
C LYS A 571 10.68 -8.82 -33.21
N GLU A 572 12.00 -8.97 -33.23
CA GLU A 572 12.74 -9.85 -32.31
C GLU A 572 12.42 -9.50 -30.85
N MET A 573 11.71 -10.40 -30.17
CA MET A 573 11.32 -10.25 -28.77
C MET A 573 12.54 -10.08 -27.87
N TRP A 574 12.49 -9.14 -26.93
CA TRP A 574 13.57 -9.01 -25.95
C TRP A 574 13.73 -10.30 -25.11
N ILE A 575 12.61 -10.98 -24.84
CA ILE A 575 12.50 -12.28 -24.20
C ILE A 575 11.27 -13.03 -24.78
N GLU A 576 11.43 -14.31 -25.11
CA GLU A 576 10.32 -15.19 -25.52
C GLU A 576 9.37 -15.51 -24.33
N PRO A 577 8.03 -15.58 -24.51
CA PRO A 577 7.11 -15.95 -23.44
C PRO A 577 7.23 -17.44 -23.05
N ASN A 578 6.89 -17.78 -21.79
CA ASN A 578 6.80 -19.17 -21.36
C ASN A 578 5.71 -19.90 -22.19
N PRO A 579 6.05 -21.02 -22.88
CA PRO A 579 5.17 -21.70 -23.85
C PRO A 579 3.84 -22.22 -23.30
N GLU A 580 3.66 -22.28 -21.98
CA GLU A 580 2.39 -22.63 -21.34
C GLU A 580 1.26 -21.61 -21.62
N TYR A 581 1.57 -20.43 -22.20
CA TYR A 581 0.58 -19.47 -22.71
C TYR A 581 -0.42 -20.08 -23.71
N LEU A 582 0.00 -21.11 -24.45
CA LEU A 582 -0.82 -21.85 -25.41
C LEU A 582 -1.91 -22.72 -24.76
N LYS A 583 -1.89 -22.86 -23.43
CA LYS A 583 -2.85 -23.63 -22.63
C LYS A 583 -3.73 -22.67 -21.81
N GLU A 584 -3.75 -22.83 -20.49
CA GLU A 584 -4.64 -22.13 -19.56
C GLU A 584 -3.99 -20.90 -18.90
N MET A 585 -2.69 -20.68 -19.10
CA MET A 585 -1.92 -19.61 -18.44
C MET A 585 -2.02 -18.27 -19.20
N ASN A 586 -3.22 -17.83 -19.55
CA ASN A 586 -3.43 -16.52 -20.18
C ASN A 586 -4.74 -15.84 -19.76
N VAL A 587 -4.76 -14.50 -19.84
CA VAL A 587 -5.89 -13.67 -19.41
C VAL A 587 -7.19 -14.02 -20.16
N GLU A 588 -7.15 -14.18 -21.49
CA GLU A 588 -8.32 -14.48 -22.32
C GLU A 588 -9.00 -15.79 -21.90
N PHE A 589 -8.23 -16.87 -21.73
CA PHE A 589 -8.74 -18.17 -21.28
C PHE A 589 -9.30 -18.08 -19.86
N GLN A 590 -8.53 -17.52 -18.93
CA GLN A 590 -8.93 -17.50 -17.51
C GLN A 590 -10.11 -16.57 -17.23
N LYS A 591 -10.33 -15.52 -18.04
CA LYS A 591 -11.50 -14.63 -17.93
C LYS A 591 -12.81 -15.41 -18.14
N GLY A 592 -12.79 -16.48 -18.94
CA GLY A 592 -13.94 -17.36 -19.20
C GLY A 592 -14.19 -18.46 -18.16
N ASN A 593 -13.20 -18.79 -17.31
CA ASN A 593 -13.30 -19.88 -16.33
C ASN A 593 -13.54 -19.32 -14.90
N PRO A 594 -14.72 -19.50 -14.27
CA PRO A 594 -15.01 -19.00 -12.92
C PRO A 594 -14.10 -19.57 -11.82
N GLU A 595 -13.47 -20.72 -12.07
CA GLU A 595 -12.57 -21.44 -11.16
C GLU A 595 -11.08 -21.10 -11.42
N SER A 596 -10.78 -20.13 -12.29
CA SER A 596 -9.42 -19.68 -12.55
C SER A 596 -8.83 -18.86 -11.40
N ILE A 597 -7.50 -18.84 -11.31
CA ILE A 597 -6.77 -17.98 -10.36
C ILE A 597 -7.04 -16.49 -10.64
N LEU A 598 -7.29 -16.09 -11.91
CA LEU A 598 -7.74 -14.74 -12.26
C LEU A 598 -9.09 -14.38 -11.63
N ASN A 599 -10.06 -15.31 -11.67
CA ASN A 599 -11.36 -15.09 -11.04
C ASN A 599 -11.28 -15.21 -9.51
N LEU A 600 -10.37 -16.00 -8.94
CA LEU A 600 -10.04 -15.91 -7.52
C LEU A 600 -9.54 -14.50 -7.16
N PHE A 601 -8.54 -13.98 -7.87
CA PHE A 601 -7.97 -12.66 -7.63
C PHE A 601 -9.04 -11.56 -7.70
N LYS A 602 -9.87 -11.56 -8.74
CA LYS A 602 -11.00 -10.62 -8.88
C LYS A 602 -12.04 -10.74 -7.78
N ASN A 603 -12.33 -11.96 -7.32
CA ASN A 603 -13.22 -12.17 -6.17
C ASN A 603 -12.61 -11.63 -4.87
N LEU A 604 -11.29 -11.77 -4.68
CA LEU A 604 -10.59 -11.28 -3.49
C LEU A 604 -10.45 -9.76 -3.45
N THR A 605 -10.09 -9.10 -4.56
CA THR A 605 -10.04 -7.63 -4.63
C THR A 605 -11.43 -7.02 -4.44
N SER A 606 -12.46 -7.60 -5.08
CA SER A 606 -13.87 -7.22 -4.87
C SER A 606 -14.36 -7.50 -3.45
N LEU A 607 -13.89 -8.58 -2.80
CA LEU A 607 -14.20 -8.86 -1.39
C LEU A 607 -13.52 -7.86 -0.45
N ARG A 608 -12.27 -7.46 -0.72
CA ARG A 608 -11.54 -6.49 0.11
C ARG A 608 -12.10 -5.07 -0.01
N LYS A 609 -12.39 -4.65 -1.24
CA LYS A 609 -12.76 -3.26 -1.58
C LYS A 609 -14.01 -2.77 -0.84
N ASP A 610 -13.93 -1.53 -0.36
CA ASP A 610 -14.97 -0.73 0.29
C ASP A 610 -15.67 -1.45 1.47
N LYS A 611 -14.95 -2.35 2.18
CA LYS A 611 -15.48 -3.12 3.31
C LYS A 611 -14.75 -2.79 4.61
N PRO A 612 -15.43 -2.19 5.61
CA PRO A 612 -14.75 -1.74 6.81
C PRO A 612 -14.10 -2.87 7.62
N SER A 613 -14.66 -4.09 7.57
CA SER A 613 -14.05 -5.29 8.19
C SER A 613 -12.64 -5.60 7.67
N PHE A 614 -12.32 -5.28 6.41
CA PHE A 614 -10.97 -5.47 5.84
C PHE A 614 -10.10 -4.21 5.95
N GLU A 615 -10.66 -3.00 5.83
CA GLU A 615 -9.93 -1.72 5.87
C GLU A 615 -9.59 -1.22 7.30
N TYR A 616 -10.50 -1.39 8.26
CA TYR A 616 -10.36 -0.88 9.64
C TYR A 616 -10.57 -1.97 10.70
N GLY A 617 -11.14 -3.11 10.30
CA GLY A 617 -11.50 -4.20 11.18
C GLY A 617 -10.32 -4.91 11.82
N ASP A 618 -10.56 -5.37 13.05
CA ASP A 618 -9.62 -6.12 13.88
C ASP A 618 -9.12 -7.37 13.13
N PHE A 619 -7.90 -7.81 13.44
CA PHE A 619 -7.38 -9.11 13.06
C PHE A 619 -7.32 -9.99 14.29
N ILE A 620 -8.00 -11.13 14.24
CA ILE A 620 -8.10 -12.08 15.35
C ILE A 620 -7.69 -13.45 14.84
N GLN A 621 -6.52 -13.94 15.26
CA GLN A 621 -6.10 -15.31 14.98
C GLN A 621 -7.04 -16.31 15.67
N VAL A 622 -7.42 -17.39 14.98
CA VAL A 622 -8.39 -18.39 15.47
C VAL A 622 -7.76 -19.77 15.58
N LEU A 623 -7.07 -20.22 14.54
CA LEU A 623 -6.36 -21.49 14.51
C LEU A 623 -5.01 -21.32 13.83
N HIS A 624 -4.01 -22.00 14.37
CA HIS A 624 -2.67 -22.12 13.83
C HIS A 624 -2.17 -23.50 14.26
N ASP A 625 -2.08 -24.41 13.29
CA ASP A 625 -1.43 -25.70 13.43
C ASP A 625 -0.83 -26.12 12.07
N ASN A 626 -0.14 -27.25 12.02
CA ASN A 626 0.55 -27.74 10.82
C ASN A 626 -0.35 -27.87 9.58
N GLU A 627 -1.67 -28.01 9.74
CA GLU A 627 -2.60 -28.17 8.62
C GLU A 627 -3.29 -26.86 8.27
N VAL A 628 -3.83 -26.15 9.27
CA VAL A 628 -4.74 -25.02 9.03
C VAL A 628 -4.28 -23.76 9.75
N PHE A 629 -4.24 -22.67 9.00
CA PHE A 629 -4.21 -21.31 9.54
C PHE A 629 -5.58 -20.64 9.31
N SER A 630 -6.15 -20.02 10.33
CA SER A 630 -7.40 -19.29 10.23
C SER A 630 -7.45 -18.05 11.12
N PHE A 631 -8.12 -17.02 10.61
CA PHE A 631 -8.25 -15.72 11.27
C PHE A 631 -9.59 -15.06 10.93
N VAL A 632 -9.99 -14.13 11.79
CA VAL A 632 -11.21 -13.35 11.67
C VAL A 632 -10.90 -11.89 11.41
N ARG A 633 -11.74 -11.27 10.57
CA ARG A 633 -11.77 -9.83 10.27
C ARG A 633 -13.13 -9.27 10.66
N GLU A 634 -13.16 -8.34 11.61
CA GLU A 634 -14.37 -7.81 12.25
C GLU A 634 -14.31 -6.30 12.43
N PHE A 635 -15.39 -5.60 12.08
CA PHE A 635 -15.59 -4.19 12.41
C PHE A 635 -17.01 -3.97 12.96
N ASP A 636 -17.16 -3.05 13.92
CA ASP A 636 -18.41 -2.89 14.66
C ASP A 636 -19.57 -2.45 13.75
N GLY A 637 -20.62 -3.29 13.68
CA GLY A 637 -21.82 -3.04 12.87
C GLY A 637 -21.75 -3.57 11.44
N GLU A 638 -20.61 -4.11 11.03
CA GLU A 638 -20.39 -4.74 9.72
C GLU A 638 -20.47 -6.27 9.80
N LYS A 639 -20.40 -6.95 8.65
CA LYS A 639 -20.24 -8.41 8.63
C LYS A 639 -18.91 -8.86 9.23
N GLY A 640 -18.96 -9.93 10.03
CA GLY A 640 -17.78 -10.66 10.44
C GLY A 640 -17.35 -11.62 9.34
N TYR A 641 -16.05 -11.74 9.12
CA TYR A 641 -15.46 -12.67 8.14
C TYR A 641 -14.47 -13.61 8.82
N LEU A 642 -14.53 -14.89 8.48
CA LEU A 642 -13.56 -15.91 8.88
C LEU A 642 -12.89 -16.45 7.61
N VAL A 643 -11.57 -16.35 7.56
CA VAL A 643 -10.72 -16.96 6.52
C VAL A 643 -10.12 -18.22 7.13
N ALA A 644 -10.34 -19.37 6.49
CA ALA A 644 -9.81 -20.66 6.93
C ALA A 644 -9.14 -21.38 5.75
N LEU A 645 -7.85 -21.67 5.89
CA LEU A 645 -6.99 -22.13 4.81
C LEU A 645 -6.28 -23.41 5.25
N ASN A 646 -6.50 -24.50 4.52
CA ASN A 646 -5.71 -25.72 4.66
C ASN A 646 -4.47 -25.61 3.77
N PHE A 647 -3.29 -25.81 4.36
CA PHE A 647 -1.99 -25.84 3.67
C PHE A 647 -1.44 -27.27 3.55
N ALA A 648 -2.14 -28.28 4.06
CA ALA A 648 -1.73 -29.68 3.96
C ALA A 648 -2.31 -30.40 2.73
N ASP A 649 -1.65 -31.50 2.36
CA ASP A 649 -2.00 -32.44 1.29
C ASP A 649 -3.16 -33.40 1.62
N LYS A 650 -3.75 -33.24 2.80
CA LYS A 650 -4.79 -34.10 3.39
C LYS A 650 -5.99 -33.29 3.87
N GLU A 651 -7.13 -33.95 4.01
CA GLU A 651 -8.34 -33.36 4.58
C GLU A 651 -8.11 -32.95 6.04
N ALA A 652 -8.51 -31.73 6.39
CA ALA A 652 -8.38 -31.16 7.72
C ALA A 652 -9.77 -30.89 8.33
N ARG A 653 -10.08 -31.56 9.46
CA ARG A 653 -11.35 -31.40 10.18
C ARG A 653 -11.14 -30.67 11.50
N LYS A 654 -11.62 -29.43 11.61
CA LYS A 654 -11.32 -28.52 12.73
C LYS A 654 -12.60 -27.92 13.33
N THR A 655 -12.67 -27.78 14.65
CA THR A 655 -13.70 -26.97 15.32
C THR A 655 -13.20 -25.54 15.48
N LEU A 656 -13.91 -24.60 14.84
CA LEU A 656 -13.58 -23.16 14.86
C LEU A 656 -14.55 -22.34 15.72
N LYS A 657 -15.82 -22.75 15.80
CA LYS A 657 -16.80 -22.19 16.73
C LYS A 657 -16.28 -22.24 18.17
N GLY A 658 -16.46 -21.15 18.91
CA GLY A 658 -16.03 -21.03 20.32
C GLY A 658 -14.55 -20.74 20.52
N ARG A 659 -13.71 -20.75 19.48
CA ARG A 659 -12.33 -20.23 19.55
C ARG A 659 -12.28 -18.71 19.59
N HIS A 660 -13.24 -18.06 18.93
CA HIS A 660 -13.59 -16.66 19.16
C HIS A 660 -15.11 -16.56 19.35
N SER A 661 -15.54 -15.63 20.20
CA SER A 661 -16.90 -15.54 20.76
C SER A 661 -18.00 -15.30 19.72
N THR A 662 -17.64 -14.73 18.58
CA THR A 662 -18.55 -14.30 17.51
C THR A 662 -18.79 -15.39 16.46
N ILE A 663 -17.92 -16.40 16.39
CA ILE A 663 -17.93 -17.41 15.33
C ILE A 663 -19.19 -18.29 15.48
N PRO A 664 -20.12 -18.28 14.51
CA PRO A 664 -21.36 -19.05 14.59
C PRO A 664 -21.10 -20.55 14.38
N GLY A 665 -22.15 -21.38 14.55
CA GLY A 665 -22.07 -22.80 14.20
C GLY A 665 -21.99 -23.08 12.70
N SER A 666 -22.46 -22.15 11.88
CA SER A 666 -22.39 -22.18 10.42
C SER A 666 -22.44 -20.76 9.85
N ALA A 667 -21.80 -20.54 8.71
CA ALA A 667 -21.68 -19.23 8.06
C ALA A 667 -21.79 -19.34 6.52
N SER A 668 -22.14 -18.25 5.84
CA SER A 668 -22.30 -18.26 4.38
C SER A 668 -20.95 -18.15 3.68
N VAL A 669 -20.72 -18.91 2.61
CA VAL A 669 -19.44 -18.97 1.89
C VAL A 669 -19.37 -17.85 0.85
N GLU A 670 -18.45 -16.91 1.04
CA GLU A 670 -18.24 -15.75 0.14
C GLU A 670 -17.22 -16.07 -0.96
N VAL A 671 -16.18 -16.84 -0.63
CA VAL A 671 -15.11 -17.30 -1.53
C VAL A 671 -14.72 -18.73 -1.14
N ALA A 672 -14.47 -19.61 -2.11
CA ALA A 672 -13.92 -20.94 -1.90
C ALA A 672 -12.99 -21.33 -3.04
N TRP A 673 -11.80 -21.82 -2.70
CA TRP A 673 -10.73 -22.23 -3.61
C TRP A 673 -10.26 -23.65 -3.31
N GLY A 674 -9.79 -24.36 -4.36
CA GLY A 674 -9.12 -25.66 -4.26
C GLY A 674 -9.69 -26.66 -5.26
N GLU A 675 -8.82 -27.47 -5.89
CA GLU A 675 -9.21 -28.46 -6.92
C GLU A 675 -10.27 -29.45 -6.45
N LYS A 676 -10.22 -29.81 -5.16
CA LYS A 676 -11.10 -30.79 -4.51
C LYS A 676 -11.99 -30.15 -3.44
N LYS A 677 -12.21 -28.83 -3.53
CA LYS A 677 -12.94 -28.05 -2.51
C LYS A 677 -14.30 -28.67 -2.17
N LEU A 678 -14.63 -28.71 -0.89
CA LEU A 678 -15.91 -29.18 -0.37
C LEU A 678 -16.97 -28.06 -0.37
N HIS A 679 -16.54 -26.80 -0.43
CA HIS A 679 -17.41 -25.62 -0.37
C HIS A 679 -17.51 -24.88 -1.71
N SER A 680 -18.63 -24.17 -1.88
CA SER A 680 -18.91 -23.32 -3.04
C SER A 680 -19.50 -21.98 -2.61
N LYS A 681 -19.22 -20.93 -3.40
CA LYS A 681 -19.72 -19.56 -3.17
C LYS A 681 -21.25 -19.53 -3.14
N GLY A 682 -21.81 -18.84 -2.15
CA GLY A 682 -23.25 -18.81 -1.87
C GLY A 682 -23.77 -20.00 -1.06
N GLY A 683 -22.94 -21.01 -0.80
CA GLY A 683 -23.26 -22.11 0.11
C GLY A 683 -23.19 -21.72 1.59
N SER A 684 -23.28 -22.72 2.46
CA SER A 684 -23.07 -22.58 3.91
C SER A 684 -22.02 -23.59 4.36
N ALA A 685 -21.02 -23.14 5.11
CA ALA A 685 -20.05 -24.00 5.79
C ALA A 685 -20.49 -24.26 7.24
N GLY A 686 -20.30 -25.48 7.72
CA GLY A 686 -20.32 -25.78 9.16
C GLY A 686 -18.99 -25.37 9.78
N LEU A 687 -19.01 -24.79 10.99
CA LEU A 687 -17.81 -24.37 11.73
C LEU A 687 -17.60 -25.16 13.04
N ASP A 688 -18.45 -26.16 13.26
CA ASP A 688 -18.48 -27.04 14.43
C ASP A 688 -18.81 -28.50 14.03
N PRO A 689 -17.88 -29.22 13.37
CA PRO A 689 -16.60 -28.74 12.82
C PRO A 689 -16.75 -28.25 11.37
N VAL A 690 -15.72 -27.55 10.87
CA VAL A 690 -15.44 -27.40 9.44
C VAL A 690 -14.59 -28.58 8.96
N THR A 691 -14.82 -29.03 7.73
CA THR A 691 -13.95 -29.98 7.01
C THR A 691 -13.43 -29.30 5.76
N LEU A 692 -12.11 -29.19 5.61
CA LEU A 692 -11.45 -28.61 4.44
C LEU A 692 -10.73 -29.71 3.66
N ALA A 693 -10.91 -29.76 2.34
CA ALA A 693 -10.12 -30.64 1.46
C ALA A 693 -8.63 -30.28 1.50
N PRO A 694 -7.74 -31.15 0.99
CA PRO A 694 -6.35 -30.79 0.71
C PRO A 694 -6.26 -29.45 -0.03
N TYR A 695 -5.47 -28.52 0.51
CA TYR A 695 -5.26 -27.19 -0.07
C TYR A 695 -6.53 -26.34 -0.30
N GLU A 696 -7.64 -26.65 0.38
CA GLU A 696 -8.87 -25.85 0.31
C GLU A 696 -8.76 -24.59 1.17
N GLY A 697 -9.10 -23.45 0.57
CA GLY A 697 -9.29 -22.19 1.27
C GLY A 697 -10.73 -21.71 1.19
N ILE A 698 -11.31 -21.28 2.30
CA ILE A 698 -12.65 -20.67 2.33
C ILE A 698 -12.64 -19.32 3.06
N VAL A 699 -13.52 -18.43 2.61
CA VAL A 699 -13.92 -17.23 3.35
C VAL A 699 -15.42 -17.32 3.60
N VAL A 700 -15.81 -17.18 4.86
CA VAL A 700 -17.23 -17.21 5.26
C VAL A 700 -17.61 -15.94 6.00
N SER A 701 -18.87 -15.51 5.85
CA SER A 701 -19.42 -14.33 6.51
C SER A 701 -20.66 -14.63 7.36
N TRP A 702 -20.87 -13.77 8.36
CA TRP A 702 -22.08 -13.72 9.17
C TRP A 702 -22.37 -12.28 9.62
N ASP A 703 -23.61 -12.05 10.05
CA ASP A 703 -24.01 -10.76 10.61
C ASP A 703 -23.37 -10.61 12.01
N TYR A 704 -22.31 -9.82 12.09
CA TYR A 704 -21.63 -9.53 13.34
C TYR A 704 -22.29 -8.31 14.01
N LYS A 705 -22.83 -8.52 15.20
CA LYS A 705 -23.31 -7.42 16.03
C LYS A 705 -22.12 -6.79 16.73
N ALA A 706 -22.01 -5.47 16.63
CA ALA A 706 -20.97 -4.67 17.29
C ALA A 706 -20.74 -5.11 18.74
N LYS A 707 -19.47 -5.03 19.19
CA LYS A 707 -19.18 -5.08 20.63
C LYS A 707 -19.98 -3.95 21.30
N GLU A 708 -20.77 -4.29 22.32
CA GLU A 708 -21.21 -3.27 23.28
C GLU A 708 -19.95 -2.77 23.99
N LEU A 709 -19.57 -1.51 23.73
CA LEU A 709 -18.39 -0.82 24.28
C LEU A 709 -18.61 -0.36 25.72
#